data_AF-A0A841D406-F1
#
_entry.id   AF-A0A841D406-F1
#
_cell.length_a   1.000
_cell.length_b   1.000
_cell.length_c   1.000
_cell.angle_alpha   90.00
_cell.angle_beta   90.00
_cell.angle_gamma   90.00
#
_symmetry.space_group_name_H-M   'P 1'
#
loop_
_entity.id
_entity.type
_entity.pdbx_description
1 polymer ?
#
loop_
_entity_poly.entity_id
_entity_poly.type
_entity_poly.pdbx_seq_one_letter_code
_entity_poly.pdbx_strand_id
1 'polypeptide(L)'
;MRLVHRYRFGPIAAFVAAGYVLTLIVAAVIAPAGGDGFLRRLVFPAGWSTPDDDLTGWAVLPLALAGGVQGWALWQILRGWAAGERPPSERRVRRLRGLLYADLLLGLTLSHPFDLLDMWWVDILWSLGQLAIVVLFHRVLADASRMLRLTALAAGTLTTVAWQGRVVCGEFGFDAAERIFDLVSLDGLTWGLWMVTLLVAQAGDGRWDRSTVWIGATGLAMSLLVMPVVSSVILSSFSFSGNGLAPALLSGLYLVSNLLMPVWTARSAHDLAGTPAGAVPRPERPAPLRAPLGPWPLPVAAVLLPLLPAAVNLAHGVPFWLGPQETVVEHLSGPLPRLWLCADLLAGAGGLGVLALAAVVRRTRGRVRTAAGVLLLAAAAGAAMVLTTPAAPAVPDPTGSGGPSVSNVIFGSGGPEMYPDWVFAPGEQGTEAFLGISPLWHSAAFTFSALILLFRYGRRPARRSPYRTALAAAVPVLALGLLPAADHARGPLTSKEECERLRSTSGPYGQYVEPPPLGPELAFVCDVRASEALPGTQDEPDPALVAYGRRLCGVYTRGEAGELARVRAAGGVDVRGLTYVIDEICPSADEVVRAEQEEEERELQAWEAEQRRMCDEAPRHRPRIRPASATVVGEPVWTDYGVLEAYEEASDNDPFEDGLLDLAQENELTAALPGHLMVLVHSDAVTCVTTETYTRRPPVETKGWQHVVEVGYRSPGGEIVLGDPMGGSTLPDLALRGRSGDYRIRVHYAWLPWKGEKYGAQRLLIMAYPGRGDDVVVHRERTRP
;
A
#
# COMPACT_ATOMS: atom_id res chain seq x y z
N MET A 1 -39.36 -37.71 16.74
CA MET A 1 -39.48 -36.88 15.52
C MET A 1 -39.48 -35.42 15.93
N ARG A 2 -38.47 -34.63 15.54
CA ARG A 2 -38.46 -33.17 15.83
C ARG A 2 -39.44 -32.52 14.87
N LEU A 3 -40.51 -31.91 15.40
CA LEU A 3 -41.42 -31.07 14.63
C LEU A 3 -40.62 -29.99 13.93
N VAL A 4 -40.46 -30.10 12.61
CA VAL A 4 -39.89 -29.06 11.76
C VAL A 4 -40.78 -27.83 11.95
N HIS A 5 -40.29 -26.83 12.69
CA HIS A 5 -41.02 -25.59 12.87
C HIS A 5 -41.16 -24.92 11.50
N ARG A 6 -42.41 -24.86 11.00
CA ARG A 6 -42.70 -24.20 9.72
C ARG A 6 -42.60 -22.68 9.94
N TYR A 7 -41.76 -22.00 9.18
CA TYR A 7 -41.72 -20.54 9.17
C TYR A 7 -42.87 -20.00 8.33
N ARG A 8 -43.52 -18.91 8.76
CA ARG A 8 -44.74 -18.40 8.11
C ARG A 8 -44.50 -18.00 6.64
N PHE A 9 -43.35 -17.38 6.35
CA PHE A 9 -42.97 -16.97 5.00
C PHE A 9 -41.83 -17.84 4.44
N GLY A 10 -41.53 -18.97 5.08
CA GLY A 10 -40.44 -19.86 4.71
C GLY A 10 -40.44 -20.29 3.24
N PRO A 11 -41.57 -20.70 2.65
CA PRO A 11 -41.62 -21.11 1.24
C PRO A 11 -41.33 -19.96 0.27
N ILE A 12 -41.90 -18.77 0.53
CA ILE A 12 -41.70 -17.58 -0.32
C ILE A 12 -40.24 -17.14 -0.24
N ALA A 13 -39.68 -17.06 0.98
CA ALA A 13 -38.29 -16.72 1.19
C ALA A 13 -37.34 -17.73 0.53
N ALA A 14 -37.66 -19.02 0.59
CA ALA A 14 -36.86 -20.06 -0.06
C ALA A 14 -36.90 -19.94 -1.58
N PHE A 15 -38.06 -19.62 -2.16
CA PHE A 15 -38.20 -19.40 -3.59
C PHE A 15 -37.40 -18.17 -4.06
N VAL A 16 -37.50 -17.05 -3.36
CA VAL A 16 -36.72 -15.83 -3.67
C VAL A 16 -35.22 -16.08 -3.56
N ALA A 17 -34.76 -16.70 -2.48
CA ALA A 17 -33.35 -17.03 -2.30
C ALA A 17 -32.83 -18.02 -3.34
N ALA A 18 -33.61 -19.05 -3.68
CA ALA A 18 -33.24 -20.01 -4.72
C ALA A 18 -33.17 -19.37 -6.10
N GLY A 19 -34.13 -18.48 -6.43
CA GLY A 19 -34.11 -17.69 -7.66
C GLY A 19 -32.86 -16.81 -7.74
N TYR A 20 -32.52 -16.11 -6.66
CA TYR A 20 -31.31 -15.30 -6.58
C TYR A 20 -30.03 -16.12 -6.80
N VAL A 21 -29.88 -17.24 -6.08
CA VAL A 21 -28.71 -18.12 -6.20
C VAL A 21 -28.61 -18.74 -7.60
N LEU A 22 -29.73 -19.09 -8.22
CA LEU A 22 -29.73 -19.60 -9.59
C LEU A 22 -29.25 -18.54 -10.59
N THR A 23 -29.77 -17.30 -10.50
CA THR A 23 -29.31 -16.18 -11.32
C THR A 23 -27.81 -15.92 -11.11
N LEU A 24 -27.34 -16.00 -9.86
CA LEU A 24 -25.92 -15.84 -9.52
C LEU A 24 -25.04 -16.92 -10.14
N ILE A 25 -25.45 -18.19 -10.09
CA ILE A 25 -24.71 -19.29 -10.71
C ILE A 25 -24.62 -19.08 -12.22
N VAL A 26 -25.73 -18.70 -12.87
CA VAL A 26 -25.74 -18.40 -14.30
C VAL A 26 -24.81 -17.23 -14.62
N ALA A 27 -24.85 -16.15 -13.84
CA ALA A 27 -23.96 -14.99 -14.00
C ALA A 27 -22.48 -15.37 -13.83
N ALA A 28 -22.15 -16.18 -12.82
CA ALA A 28 -20.79 -16.63 -12.55
C ALA A 28 -20.25 -17.56 -13.65
N VAL A 29 -21.10 -18.37 -14.29
CA VAL A 29 -20.70 -19.22 -15.42
C VAL A 29 -20.49 -18.41 -16.71
N ILE A 30 -21.24 -17.33 -16.91
CA ILE A 30 -21.13 -16.46 -18.10
C ILE A 30 -19.96 -15.47 -17.97
N ALA A 31 -19.65 -15.01 -16.74
CA ALA A 31 -18.64 -13.98 -16.48
C ALA A 31 -17.27 -14.22 -17.16
N PRO A 32 -16.71 -15.46 -17.18
CA PRO A 32 -15.45 -15.72 -17.87
C PRO A 32 -15.48 -15.53 -19.40
N ALA A 33 -16.67 -15.56 -20.02
CA ALA A 33 -16.83 -15.57 -21.48
C ALA A 33 -17.40 -14.25 -22.06
N GLY A 34 -18.15 -13.48 -21.27
CA GLY A 34 -18.90 -12.31 -21.74
C GLY A 34 -18.64 -11.01 -20.97
N GLY A 35 -17.63 -10.99 -20.11
CA GLY A 35 -17.41 -9.92 -19.15
C GLY A 35 -18.20 -10.12 -17.85
N ASP A 36 -17.70 -9.55 -16.77
CA ASP A 36 -18.16 -9.76 -15.39
C ASP A 36 -19.26 -8.79 -14.94
N GLY A 37 -19.60 -7.80 -15.77
CA GLY A 37 -20.46 -6.68 -15.38
C GLY A 37 -21.83 -7.09 -14.85
N PHE A 38 -22.42 -8.19 -15.36
CA PHE A 38 -23.69 -8.69 -14.83
C PHE A 38 -23.55 -9.34 -13.45
N LEU A 39 -22.50 -10.16 -13.25
CA LEU A 39 -22.22 -10.77 -11.95
C LEU A 39 -21.91 -9.68 -10.91
N ARG A 40 -21.09 -8.70 -11.28
CA ARG A 40 -20.78 -7.54 -10.44
C ARG A 40 -22.04 -6.79 -10.03
N ARG A 41 -22.91 -6.41 -10.97
CA ARG A 41 -24.18 -5.72 -10.66
C ARG A 41 -25.12 -6.54 -9.79
N LEU A 42 -25.07 -7.87 -9.90
CA LEU A 42 -25.89 -8.76 -9.07
C LEU A 42 -25.38 -8.82 -7.63
N VAL A 43 -24.06 -8.91 -7.44
CA VAL A 43 -23.41 -9.04 -6.14
C VAL A 43 -23.26 -7.68 -5.43
N PHE A 44 -22.96 -6.63 -6.20
CA PHE A 44 -22.85 -5.23 -5.79
C PHE A 44 -23.93 -4.42 -6.50
N PRO A 45 -25.14 -4.29 -5.93
CA PRO A 45 -26.13 -3.37 -6.46
C PRO A 45 -25.55 -1.94 -6.53
N ALA A 46 -26.01 -1.18 -7.53
CA ALA A 46 -25.46 0.12 -7.94
C ALA A 46 -25.08 1.05 -6.77
N GLY A 47 -23.90 1.68 -6.84
CA GLY A 47 -23.39 2.63 -5.83
C GLY A 47 -22.06 2.21 -5.20
N TRP A 48 -21.68 0.93 -5.31
CA TRP A 48 -20.39 0.45 -4.83
C TRP A 48 -19.36 0.54 -5.96
N SER A 49 -18.52 1.58 -5.93
CA SER A 49 -17.36 1.71 -6.82
C SER A 49 -16.35 0.61 -6.47
N THR A 50 -16.36 -0.49 -7.24
CA THR A 50 -15.22 -1.41 -7.25
C THR A 50 -14.18 -0.90 -8.25
N PRO A 51 -12.89 -1.17 -8.05
CA PRO A 51 -11.86 -0.90 -9.05
C PRO A 51 -12.28 -1.47 -10.42
N ASP A 52 -12.06 -0.71 -11.49
CA ASP A 52 -12.47 -1.01 -12.88
C ASP A 52 -11.78 -2.24 -13.49
N ASP A 53 -10.98 -2.98 -12.72
CA ASP A 53 -10.22 -4.13 -13.20
C ASP A 53 -11.15 -5.25 -13.69
N ASP A 54 -10.91 -5.79 -14.88
CA ASP A 54 -11.65 -6.94 -15.42
C ASP A 54 -11.50 -8.19 -14.53
N LEU A 55 -12.59 -8.67 -13.90
CA LEU A 55 -12.57 -9.95 -13.16
C LEU A 55 -12.44 -11.11 -14.14
N THR A 56 -11.22 -11.58 -14.35
CA THR A 56 -10.96 -12.78 -15.16
C THR A 56 -10.55 -13.97 -14.31
N GLY A 57 -10.83 -15.18 -14.81
CA GLY A 57 -10.37 -16.43 -14.21
C GLY A 57 -10.91 -16.69 -12.79
N TRP A 58 -9.99 -16.93 -11.85
CA TRP A 58 -10.31 -17.37 -10.49
C TRP A 58 -10.95 -16.30 -9.60
N ALA A 59 -10.84 -15.02 -9.97
CA ALA A 59 -11.43 -13.90 -9.22
C ALA A 59 -12.96 -13.95 -9.17
N VAL A 60 -13.61 -14.67 -10.11
CA VAL A 60 -15.07 -14.90 -10.12
C VAL A 60 -15.53 -15.74 -8.93
N LEU A 61 -14.71 -16.69 -8.47
CA LEU A 61 -15.11 -17.66 -7.45
C LEU A 61 -15.40 -17.02 -6.08
N PRO A 62 -14.51 -16.17 -5.50
CA PRO A 62 -14.80 -15.46 -4.25
C PRO A 62 -16.10 -14.66 -4.28
N LEU A 63 -16.37 -13.98 -5.40
CA LEU A 63 -17.58 -13.17 -5.57
C LEU A 63 -18.84 -14.03 -5.71
N ALA A 64 -18.76 -15.14 -6.44
CA ALA A 64 -19.85 -16.10 -6.50
C ALA A 64 -20.14 -16.73 -5.12
N LEU A 65 -19.11 -17.02 -4.33
CA LEU A 65 -19.29 -17.49 -2.95
C LEU A 65 -19.93 -16.42 -2.06
N ALA A 66 -19.49 -15.17 -2.16
CA ALA A 66 -20.07 -14.05 -1.43
C ALA A 66 -21.55 -13.82 -1.81
N GLY A 67 -21.87 -13.91 -3.11
CA GLY A 67 -23.26 -13.90 -3.59
C GLY A 67 -24.08 -15.08 -3.05
N GLY A 68 -23.48 -16.27 -2.91
CA GLY A 68 -24.14 -17.41 -2.27
C GLY A 68 -24.56 -17.09 -0.83
N VAL A 69 -23.70 -16.37 -0.09
CA VAL A 69 -24.00 -15.87 1.26
C VAL A 69 -25.12 -14.82 1.24
N GLN A 70 -25.20 -13.95 0.22
CA GLN A 70 -26.36 -13.05 0.03
C GLN A 70 -27.66 -13.82 -0.16
N GLY A 71 -27.67 -14.87 -0.97
CA GLY A 71 -28.84 -15.74 -1.12
C GLY A 71 -29.29 -16.35 0.21
N TRP A 72 -28.34 -16.82 1.02
CA TRP A 72 -28.62 -17.26 2.39
C TRP A 72 -29.17 -16.13 3.27
N ALA A 73 -28.57 -14.93 3.22
CA ALA A 73 -28.99 -13.77 3.99
C ALA A 73 -30.43 -13.35 3.64
N LEU A 74 -30.78 -13.30 2.35
CA LEU A 74 -32.13 -13.05 1.85
C LEU A 74 -33.14 -14.05 2.44
N TRP A 75 -32.79 -15.33 2.45
CA TRP A 75 -33.65 -16.33 3.10
C TRP A 75 -33.84 -16.06 4.60
N GLN A 76 -32.77 -15.71 5.32
CA GLN A 76 -32.84 -15.41 6.76
C GLN A 76 -33.70 -14.18 7.07
N ILE A 77 -33.62 -13.17 6.21
CA ILE A 77 -34.36 -11.91 6.32
C ILE A 77 -35.84 -12.13 5.99
N LEU A 78 -36.16 -12.88 4.93
CA LEU A 78 -37.53 -13.00 4.42
C LEU A 78 -38.36 -14.13 5.06
N ARG A 79 -37.74 -15.15 5.66
CA ARG A 79 -38.47 -16.35 6.14
C ARG A 79 -39.53 -16.06 7.20
N GLY A 80 -39.46 -14.91 7.88
CA GLY A 80 -40.39 -14.55 8.93
C GLY A 80 -40.17 -15.30 10.24
N TRP A 81 -41.07 -15.06 11.19
CA TRP A 81 -41.06 -15.78 12.48
C TRP A 81 -41.58 -17.23 12.34
N ALA A 82 -41.26 -18.06 13.34
CA ALA A 82 -41.73 -19.45 13.41
C ALA A 82 -43.25 -19.52 13.65
N ALA A 83 -43.98 -20.31 12.85
CA ALA A 83 -45.42 -20.45 13.02
C ALA A 83 -45.77 -21.10 14.37
N GLY A 84 -46.66 -20.46 15.13
CA GLY A 84 -47.12 -20.90 16.45
C GLY A 84 -48.07 -19.88 17.07
N GLU A 85 -48.75 -20.27 18.16
CA GLU A 85 -49.57 -19.36 18.96
C GLU A 85 -48.72 -18.20 19.48
N ARG A 86 -49.23 -16.97 19.27
CA ARG A 86 -48.56 -15.75 19.71
C ARG A 86 -48.90 -15.54 21.19
N PRO A 87 -47.91 -15.52 22.09
CA PRO A 87 -48.17 -15.02 23.43
C PRO A 87 -48.52 -13.53 23.33
N PRO A 88 -49.35 -13.00 24.24
CA PRO A 88 -49.59 -11.57 24.34
C PRO A 88 -48.26 -10.85 24.59
N SER A 89 -47.73 -10.19 23.56
CA SER A 89 -46.45 -9.50 23.62
C SER A 89 -46.61 -8.13 24.26
N GLU A 90 -45.73 -7.80 25.21
CA GLU A 90 -45.66 -6.47 25.79
C GLU A 90 -45.51 -5.36 24.72
N ARG A 91 -46.08 -4.18 24.98
CA ARG A 91 -46.02 -3.03 24.05
C ARG A 91 -44.59 -2.66 23.66
N ARG A 92 -43.62 -2.81 24.57
CA ARG A 92 -42.20 -2.49 24.36
C ARG A 92 -41.55 -3.43 23.35
N VAL A 93 -41.83 -4.74 23.46
CA VAL A 93 -41.35 -5.76 22.53
C VAL A 93 -41.89 -5.52 21.12
N ARG A 94 -43.18 -5.18 21.00
CA ARG A 94 -43.78 -4.85 19.69
C ARG A 94 -43.12 -3.64 19.03
N ARG A 95 -42.83 -2.59 19.82
CA ARG A 95 -42.15 -1.38 19.32
C ARG A 95 -40.72 -1.69 18.87
N LEU A 96 -39.95 -2.41 19.69
CA LEU A 96 -38.57 -2.79 19.34
C LEU A 96 -38.56 -3.60 18.04
N ARG A 97 -39.43 -4.59 17.94
CA ARG A 97 -39.57 -5.40 16.72
C ARG A 97 -39.93 -4.54 15.51
N GLY A 98 -40.88 -3.62 15.65
CA GLY A 98 -41.26 -2.69 14.58
C GLY A 98 -40.09 -1.82 14.13
N LEU A 99 -39.32 -1.27 15.08
CA LEU A 99 -38.13 -0.48 14.77
C LEU A 99 -37.04 -1.30 14.11
N LEU A 100 -36.77 -2.54 14.54
CA LEU A 100 -35.78 -3.41 13.89
C LEU A 100 -36.16 -3.74 12.44
N TYR A 101 -37.44 -3.91 12.13
CA TYR A 101 -37.87 -4.09 10.73
C TYR A 101 -37.81 -2.78 9.94
N ALA A 102 -38.14 -1.64 10.55
CA ALA A 102 -38.04 -0.34 9.90
C ALA A 102 -36.58 -0.02 9.59
N ASP A 103 -35.67 -0.26 10.53
CA ASP A 103 -34.22 -0.15 10.40
C ASP A 103 -33.71 -1.05 9.26
N LEU A 104 -34.06 -2.33 9.29
CA LEU A 104 -33.71 -3.26 8.21
C LEU A 104 -34.23 -2.80 6.84
N LEU A 105 -35.47 -2.31 6.77
CA LEU A 105 -36.06 -1.85 5.53
C LEU A 105 -35.31 -0.61 5.02
N LEU A 106 -35.19 0.42 5.84
CA LEU A 106 -34.48 1.66 5.53
C LEU A 106 -33.03 1.36 5.11
N GLY A 107 -32.35 0.46 5.81
CA GLY A 107 -30.96 0.08 5.54
C GLY A 107 -30.78 -0.82 4.31
N LEU A 108 -31.85 -1.39 3.75
CA LEU A 108 -31.82 -2.10 2.47
C LEU A 108 -32.33 -1.24 1.30
N THR A 109 -33.23 -0.29 1.56
CA THR A 109 -33.89 0.51 0.53
C THR A 109 -33.25 1.88 0.30
N LEU A 110 -32.65 2.51 1.31
CA LEU A 110 -32.04 3.83 1.17
C LEU A 110 -30.55 3.77 0.83
N SER A 111 -29.89 2.66 1.17
CA SER A 111 -28.44 2.47 1.01
C SER A 111 -27.98 1.96 -0.35
N HIS A 112 -28.88 1.47 -1.20
CA HIS A 112 -28.50 0.68 -2.39
C HIS A 112 -29.12 1.11 -3.72
N PRO A 113 -30.32 1.70 -3.81
CA PRO A 113 -30.90 2.04 -5.12
C PRO A 113 -30.97 3.55 -5.43
N PHE A 114 -30.81 4.44 -4.44
CA PHE A 114 -31.18 5.85 -4.60
C PHE A 114 -30.12 6.86 -4.14
N ASP A 115 -28.97 6.42 -3.59
CA ASP A 115 -27.95 7.28 -2.95
C ASP A 115 -28.54 8.34 -2.00
N LEU A 116 -29.71 8.08 -1.44
CA LEU A 116 -30.40 9.04 -0.55
C LEU A 116 -29.70 9.15 0.80
N LEU A 117 -28.86 8.18 1.17
CA LEU A 117 -28.05 8.25 2.39
C LEU A 117 -26.95 9.32 2.32
N ASP A 118 -26.53 9.77 1.14
CA ASP A 118 -25.59 10.91 1.04
C ASP A 118 -26.23 12.22 1.50
N MET A 119 -27.56 12.24 1.68
CA MET A 119 -28.21 13.37 2.32
C MET A 119 -28.05 13.28 3.83
N TRP A 120 -27.19 14.12 4.40
CA TRP A 120 -26.89 14.20 5.83
C TRP A 120 -28.11 14.20 6.79
N TRP A 121 -29.26 14.71 6.34
CA TRP A 121 -30.49 14.73 7.14
C TRP A 121 -31.17 13.35 7.23
N VAL A 122 -30.98 12.46 6.25
CA VAL A 122 -31.45 11.07 6.30
C VAL A 122 -30.68 10.31 7.39
N ASP A 123 -29.37 10.55 7.48
CA ASP A 123 -28.54 10.00 8.55
C ASP A 123 -29.00 10.44 9.94
N ILE A 124 -29.43 11.70 10.09
CA ILE A 124 -30.03 12.16 11.36
C ILE A 124 -31.27 11.33 11.72
N LEU A 125 -32.19 11.15 10.76
CA LEU A 125 -33.41 10.38 11.01
C LEU A 125 -33.10 8.91 11.33
N TRP A 126 -32.13 8.33 10.64
CA TRP A 126 -31.63 6.98 10.90
C TRP A 126 -31.04 6.86 12.32
N SER A 127 -30.16 7.80 12.71
CA SER A 127 -29.55 7.86 14.04
C SER A 127 -30.58 8.02 15.16
N LEU A 128 -31.64 8.81 14.94
CA LEU A 128 -32.77 8.89 15.88
C LEU A 128 -33.49 7.54 16.03
N GLY A 129 -33.65 6.80 14.93
CA GLY A 129 -34.14 5.42 14.92
C GLY A 129 -33.24 4.48 15.74
N GLN A 130 -31.93 4.53 15.51
CA GLN A 130 -30.93 3.74 16.24
C GLN A 130 -30.92 4.06 17.74
N LEU A 131 -30.99 5.34 18.10
CA LEU A 131 -31.11 5.76 19.50
C LEU A 131 -32.37 5.19 20.17
N ALA A 132 -33.49 5.19 19.46
CA ALA A 132 -34.72 4.57 19.94
C ALA A 132 -34.58 3.04 20.09
N ILE A 133 -33.85 2.37 19.18
CA ILE A 133 -33.52 0.95 19.29
C ILE A 133 -32.67 0.67 20.54
N VAL A 134 -31.61 1.45 20.78
CA VAL A 134 -30.74 1.34 21.97
C VAL A 134 -31.57 1.46 23.26
N VAL A 135 -32.42 2.48 23.35
CA VAL A 135 -33.29 2.72 24.51
C VAL A 135 -34.30 1.57 24.71
N LEU A 136 -34.89 1.06 23.63
CA LEU A 136 -35.83 -0.06 23.70
C LEU A 136 -35.16 -1.38 24.07
N PHE A 137 -33.95 -1.66 23.58
CA PHE A 137 -33.18 -2.82 24.03
C PHE A 137 -32.89 -2.74 25.53
N HIS A 138 -32.46 -1.59 26.04
CA HIS A 138 -32.25 -1.38 27.47
C HIS A 138 -33.52 -1.67 28.30
N ARG A 139 -34.71 -1.35 27.74
CA ARG A 139 -36.02 -1.56 28.38
C ARG A 139 -36.53 -3.00 28.26
N VAL A 140 -36.23 -3.68 27.16
CA VAL A 140 -36.68 -5.05 26.87
C VAL A 140 -35.81 -6.08 27.60
N LEU A 141 -34.51 -5.85 27.70
CA LEU A 141 -33.55 -6.70 28.40
C LEU A 141 -33.58 -6.47 29.92
N ALA A 142 -34.78 -6.43 30.52
CA ALA A 142 -34.95 -6.07 31.93
C ALA A 142 -34.29 -7.06 32.89
N ASP A 143 -34.22 -8.34 32.49
CA ASP A 143 -33.68 -9.46 33.26
C ASP A 143 -32.15 -9.53 33.23
N ALA A 144 -31.49 -8.75 32.37
CA ALA A 144 -30.04 -8.61 32.37
C ALA A 144 -29.56 -7.80 33.59
N SER A 145 -28.29 -7.98 33.98
CA SER A 145 -27.74 -7.25 35.12
C SER A 145 -27.80 -5.73 34.88
N ARG A 146 -28.10 -4.97 35.94
CA ARG A 146 -28.24 -3.51 35.87
C ARG A 146 -27.00 -2.84 35.25
N MET A 147 -25.81 -3.30 35.62
CA MET A 147 -24.55 -2.81 35.07
C MET A 147 -24.47 -3.05 33.57
N LEU A 148 -24.70 -4.29 33.10
CA LEU A 148 -24.65 -4.61 31.67
C LEU A 148 -25.62 -3.75 30.85
N ARG A 149 -26.83 -3.53 31.37
CA ARG A 149 -27.86 -2.70 30.72
C ARG A 149 -27.48 -1.22 30.66
N LEU A 150 -26.86 -0.68 31.71
CA LEU A 150 -26.41 0.71 31.75
C LEU A 150 -25.20 0.91 30.84
N THR A 151 -24.26 -0.03 30.82
CA THR A 151 -23.11 0.00 29.90
C THR A 151 -23.58 -0.09 28.45
N ALA A 152 -24.51 -1.00 28.12
CA ALA A 152 -25.07 -1.09 26.78
C ALA A 152 -25.80 0.20 26.38
N LEU A 153 -26.58 0.80 27.29
CA LEU A 153 -27.25 2.08 27.02
C LEU A 153 -26.23 3.19 26.75
N ALA A 154 -25.25 3.38 27.65
CA ALA A 154 -24.25 4.43 27.54
C ALA A 154 -23.38 4.27 26.28
N ALA A 155 -22.88 3.06 26.00
CA ALA A 155 -22.07 2.79 24.82
C ALA A 155 -22.87 2.99 23.53
N GLY A 156 -24.11 2.49 23.46
CA GLY A 156 -24.97 2.65 22.29
C GLY A 156 -25.36 4.11 22.04
N THR A 157 -25.67 4.87 23.09
CA THR A 157 -25.94 6.31 22.97
C THR A 157 -24.71 7.08 22.52
N LEU A 158 -23.54 6.78 23.09
CA LEU A 158 -22.29 7.44 22.73
C LEU A 158 -21.93 7.16 21.28
N THR A 159 -22.06 5.91 20.83
CA THR A 159 -21.83 5.51 19.44
C THR A 159 -22.70 6.31 18.48
N THR A 160 -24.01 6.38 18.76
CA THR A 160 -24.98 7.05 17.89
C THR A 160 -24.74 8.56 17.82
N VAL A 161 -24.44 9.18 18.98
CA VAL A 161 -24.16 10.62 19.06
C VAL A 161 -22.82 10.95 18.40
N ALA A 162 -21.79 10.14 18.61
CA ALA A 162 -20.47 10.35 18.01
C ALA A 162 -20.53 10.23 16.49
N TRP A 163 -21.19 9.19 15.97
CA TRP A 163 -21.40 9.02 14.54
C TRP A 163 -22.12 10.22 13.93
N GLN A 164 -23.24 10.65 14.55
CA GLN A 164 -24.00 11.77 14.02
C GLN A 164 -23.25 13.10 14.11
N GLY A 165 -22.54 13.32 15.22
CA GLY A 165 -21.72 14.51 15.41
C GLY A 165 -20.65 14.62 14.32
N ARG A 166 -20.00 13.50 13.97
CA ARG A 166 -19.03 13.44 12.87
C ARG A 166 -19.67 13.83 11.53
N VAL A 167 -20.79 13.19 11.15
CA VAL A 167 -21.49 13.47 9.88
C VAL A 167 -21.94 14.94 9.79
N VAL A 168 -22.57 15.46 10.83
CA VAL A 168 -23.06 16.85 10.85
C VAL A 168 -21.90 17.84 10.82
N CYS A 169 -20.87 17.62 11.64
CA CYS A 169 -19.73 18.53 11.67
C CYS A 169 -18.96 18.54 10.34
N GLY A 170 -18.77 17.39 9.70
CA GLY A 170 -18.13 17.31 8.38
C GLY A 170 -18.93 18.09 7.32
N GLU A 171 -20.25 17.88 7.26
CA GLU A 171 -21.11 18.57 6.29
C GLU A 171 -21.11 20.11 6.46
N PHE A 172 -21.02 20.60 7.70
CA PHE A 172 -20.97 22.03 8.00
C PHE A 172 -19.54 22.62 8.07
N GLY A 173 -18.49 21.83 7.78
CA GLY A 173 -17.10 22.29 7.79
C GLY A 173 -16.53 22.60 9.19
N PHE A 174 -16.99 21.90 10.23
CA PHE A 174 -16.51 22.04 11.60
C PHE A 174 -15.45 20.99 11.96
N ASP A 175 -14.30 21.01 11.28
CA ASP A 175 -13.24 19.99 11.37
C ASP A 175 -12.79 19.68 12.81
N ALA A 176 -12.66 20.70 13.66
CA ALA A 176 -12.25 20.50 15.06
C ALA A 176 -13.28 19.68 15.85
N ALA A 177 -14.57 19.95 15.65
CA ALA A 177 -15.64 19.20 16.30
C ALA A 177 -15.79 17.81 15.70
N GLU A 178 -15.61 17.66 14.39
CA GLU A 178 -15.57 16.37 13.72
C GLU A 178 -14.49 15.47 14.32
N ARG A 179 -13.24 15.95 14.47
CA ARG A 179 -12.14 15.21 15.11
C ARG A 179 -12.46 14.83 16.56
N ILE A 180 -13.16 15.68 17.31
CA ILE A 180 -13.61 15.34 18.67
C ILE A 180 -14.59 14.18 18.62
N PHE A 181 -15.58 14.22 17.73
CA PHE A 181 -16.55 13.15 17.60
C PHE A 181 -15.92 11.85 17.10
N ASP A 182 -14.95 11.94 16.21
CA ASP A 182 -14.17 10.81 15.73
C ASP A 182 -13.38 10.16 16.89
N LEU A 183 -12.67 10.97 17.68
CA LEU A 183 -11.98 10.54 18.90
C LEU A 183 -12.93 9.91 19.93
N VAL A 184 -14.13 10.48 20.10
CA VAL A 184 -15.16 9.96 21.01
C VAL A 184 -15.73 8.63 20.51
N SER A 185 -15.85 8.45 19.19
CA SER A 185 -16.28 7.19 18.59
C SER A 185 -15.28 6.06 18.88
N LEU A 186 -14.02 6.44 19.12
CA LEU A 186 -12.88 5.55 19.32
C LEU A 186 -12.78 4.55 18.15
N ASP A 187 -12.88 5.03 16.91
CA ASP A 187 -12.88 4.23 15.68
C ASP A 187 -13.86 3.04 15.72
N GLY A 188 -15.05 3.27 16.26
CA GLY A 188 -16.07 2.23 16.36
C GLY A 188 -15.91 1.25 17.53
N LEU A 189 -14.93 1.44 18.43
CA LEU A 189 -14.84 0.65 19.66
C LEU A 189 -16.06 0.87 20.57
N THR A 190 -16.64 2.07 20.55
CA THR A 190 -17.89 2.36 21.25
C THR A 190 -19.04 1.49 20.72
N TRP A 191 -19.14 1.34 19.40
CA TRP A 191 -20.07 0.43 18.74
C TRP A 191 -19.80 -1.03 19.13
N GLY A 192 -18.54 -1.44 19.12
CA GLY A 192 -18.12 -2.78 19.53
C GLY A 192 -18.52 -3.09 20.97
N LEU A 193 -18.25 -2.19 21.91
CA LEU A 193 -18.63 -2.32 23.31
C LEU A 193 -20.15 -2.42 23.47
N TRP A 194 -20.91 -1.60 22.74
CA TRP A 194 -22.37 -1.68 22.72
C TRP A 194 -22.84 -3.05 22.21
N MET A 195 -22.31 -3.53 21.09
CA MET A 195 -22.67 -4.83 20.51
C MET A 195 -22.31 -6.01 21.42
N VAL A 196 -21.11 -6.03 22.02
CA VAL A 196 -20.71 -7.08 22.98
C VAL A 196 -21.69 -7.13 24.15
N THR A 197 -21.95 -5.98 24.77
CA THR A 197 -22.82 -5.93 25.95
C THR A 197 -24.26 -6.31 25.61
N LEU A 198 -24.74 -5.91 24.43
CA LEU A 198 -26.04 -6.30 23.88
C LEU A 198 -26.14 -7.82 23.64
N LEU A 199 -25.17 -8.42 22.96
CA LEU A 199 -25.16 -9.85 22.65
C LEU A 199 -25.06 -10.71 23.93
N VAL A 200 -24.27 -10.27 24.91
CA VAL A 200 -24.21 -10.95 26.23
C VAL A 200 -25.55 -10.88 26.94
N ALA A 201 -26.26 -9.75 26.87
CA ALA A 201 -27.59 -9.60 27.45
C ALA A 201 -28.61 -10.49 26.72
N GLN A 202 -28.61 -10.50 25.38
CA GLN A 202 -29.48 -11.35 24.55
C GLN A 202 -29.28 -12.84 24.86
N ALA A 203 -28.02 -13.27 25.03
CA ALA A 203 -27.68 -14.65 25.37
C ALA A 203 -28.24 -15.09 26.74
N GLY A 204 -28.43 -14.14 27.66
CA GLY A 204 -28.95 -14.38 29.00
C GLY A 204 -30.48 -14.37 29.10
N ASP A 205 -31.14 -13.55 28.28
CA ASP A 205 -32.58 -13.26 28.33
C ASP A 205 -33.45 -14.46 27.88
N GLY A 206 -32.96 -15.27 26.95
CA GLY A 206 -33.63 -16.50 26.50
C GLY A 206 -34.76 -16.28 25.48
N ARG A 207 -35.14 -15.03 25.16
CA ARG A 207 -36.00 -14.71 24.01
C ARG A 207 -35.30 -14.88 22.67
N TRP A 208 -33.98 -14.65 22.62
CA TRP A 208 -33.18 -14.81 21.40
C TRP A 208 -32.65 -16.22 21.27
N ASP A 209 -32.71 -16.77 20.06
CA ASP A 209 -32.08 -18.04 19.77
C ASP A 209 -30.55 -17.89 19.79
N ARG A 210 -29.84 -18.98 20.13
CA ARG A 210 -28.38 -18.99 20.13
C ARG A 210 -27.82 -18.69 18.75
N SER A 211 -28.48 -19.13 17.68
CA SER A 211 -28.02 -18.85 16.32
C SER A 211 -28.04 -17.35 16.02
N THR A 212 -29.06 -16.62 16.49
CA THR A 212 -29.15 -15.17 16.32
C THR A 212 -28.00 -14.47 17.05
N VAL A 213 -27.76 -14.81 18.31
CA VAL A 213 -26.62 -14.26 19.07
C VAL A 213 -25.28 -14.57 18.40
N TRP A 214 -25.10 -15.80 17.90
CA TRP A 214 -23.88 -16.17 17.18
C TRP A 214 -23.68 -15.38 15.89
N ILE A 215 -24.73 -15.14 15.11
CA ILE A 215 -24.63 -14.33 13.88
C ILE A 215 -24.19 -12.91 14.21
N GLY A 216 -24.76 -12.30 15.26
CA GLY A 216 -24.33 -10.98 15.71
C GLY A 216 -22.88 -10.96 16.20
N ALA A 217 -22.46 -11.99 16.96
CA ALA A 217 -21.08 -12.13 17.42
C ALA A 217 -20.09 -12.36 16.26
N THR A 218 -20.48 -13.14 15.25
CA THR A 218 -19.69 -13.34 14.02
C THR A 218 -19.60 -12.05 13.24
N GLY A 219 -20.70 -11.29 13.07
CA GLY A 219 -20.67 -9.98 12.42
C GLY A 219 -19.72 -9.02 13.12
N LEU A 220 -19.82 -8.91 14.44
CA LEU A 220 -18.92 -8.10 15.26
C LEU A 220 -17.45 -8.52 15.11
N ALA A 221 -17.16 -9.82 15.18
CA ALA A 221 -15.79 -10.33 15.03
C ALA A 221 -15.25 -10.09 13.61
N MET A 222 -16.11 -10.21 12.59
CA MET A 222 -15.72 -9.94 11.21
C MET A 222 -15.33 -8.47 11.07
N SER A 223 -16.18 -7.54 11.54
CA SER A 223 -15.93 -6.10 11.45
C SER A 223 -14.70 -5.62 12.24
N LEU A 224 -14.50 -6.11 13.47
CA LEU A 224 -13.42 -5.59 14.34
C LEU A 224 -12.10 -6.34 14.26
N LEU A 225 -12.11 -7.61 13.84
CA LEU A 225 -10.90 -8.44 13.84
C LEU A 225 -10.50 -8.86 12.43
N VAL A 226 -11.45 -9.39 11.65
CA VAL A 226 -11.11 -9.99 10.36
C VAL A 226 -10.91 -8.94 9.29
N MET A 227 -11.81 -7.97 9.15
CA MET A 227 -11.70 -6.96 8.11
C MET A 227 -10.42 -6.11 8.20
N PRO A 228 -10.01 -5.59 9.37
CA PRO A 228 -8.77 -4.82 9.49
C PRO A 228 -7.52 -5.64 9.18
N VAL A 229 -7.49 -6.89 9.65
CA VAL A 229 -6.37 -7.81 9.39
C VAL A 229 -6.31 -8.19 7.91
N VAL A 230 -7.44 -8.51 7.30
CA VAL A 230 -7.51 -8.88 5.89
C VAL A 230 -7.17 -7.69 5.00
N SER A 231 -7.65 -6.48 5.30
CA SER A 231 -7.28 -5.29 4.55
C SER A 231 -5.79 -5.00 4.69
N SER A 232 -5.24 -5.06 5.90
CA SER A 232 -3.80 -4.86 6.12
C SER A 232 -2.95 -5.90 5.38
N VAL A 233 -3.26 -7.19 5.50
CA VAL A 233 -2.51 -8.26 4.83
C VAL A 233 -2.63 -8.17 3.32
N ILE A 234 -3.83 -7.92 2.78
CA ILE A 234 -4.02 -7.84 1.33
C ILE A 234 -3.32 -6.61 0.75
N LEU A 235 -3.41 -5.45 1.39
CA LEU A 235 -2.78 -4.21 0.91
C LEU A 235 -1.25 -4.25 1.00
N SER A 236 -0.68 -4.94 1.99
CA SER A 236 0.78 -5.05 2.18
C SER A 236 1.43 -6.19 1.40
N SER A 237 0.74 -7.33 1.23
CA SER A 237 1.35 -8.55 0.66
C SER A 237 1.14 -8.71 -0.83
N PHE A 238 0.19 -8.00 -1.43
CA PHE A 238 -0.05 -8.07 -2.87
C PHE A 238 0.25 -6.69 -3.46
N SER A 239 1.51 -6.47 -3.84
CA SER A 239 1.80 -5.57 -4.96
C SER A 239 0.82 -5.94 -6.07
N PHE A 240 0.06 -4.95 -6.57
CA PHE A 240 -1.08 -5.04 -7.50
C PHE A 240 -0.73 -5.79 -8.81
N SER A 241 -0.35 -7.05 -8.70
CA SER A 241 0.05 -7.93 -9.78
C SER A 241 -1.22 -8.49 -10.41
N GLY A 242 -1.79 -7.71 -11.33
CA GLY A 242 -2.63 -8.05 -12.50
C GLY A 242 -3.78 -9.07 -12.43
N ASN A 243 -3.92 -9.87 -11.38
CA ASN A 243 -4.73 -11.10 -11.40
C ASN A 243 -6.11 -10.93 -10.76
N GLY A 244 -6.45 -9.74 -10.24
CA GLY A 244 -7.76 -9.38 -9.69
C GLY A 244 -8.27 -10.20 -8.49
N LEU A 245 -7.59 -11.27 -8.07
CA LEU A 245 -8.06 -12.20 -7.05
C LEU A 245 -8.09 -11.60 -5.65
N ALA A 246 -7.04 -10.87 -5.28
CA ALA A 246 -6.93 -10.20 -3.98
C ALA A 246 -8.04 -9.14 -3.77
N PRO A 247 -8.28 -8.20 -4.71
CA PRO A 247 -9.41 -7.27 -4.58
C PRO A 247 -10.77 -7.99 -4.62
N ALA A 248 -10.92 -9.07 -5.39
CA ALA A 248 -12.15 -9.87 -5.39
C ALA A 248 -12.42 -10.59 -4.06
N LEU A 249 -11.39 -11.14 -3.41
CA LEU A 249 -11.45 -11.75 -2.09
C LEU A 249 -11.81 -10.71 -1.02
N LEU A 250 -11.13 -9.56 -1.03
CA LEU A 250 -11.40 -8.45 -0.11
C LEU A 250 -12.84 -7.97 -0.24
N SER A 251 -13.28 -7.71 -1.48
CA SER A 251 -14.65 -7.26 -1.78
C SER A 251 -15.69 -8.32 -1.37
N GLY A 252 -15.42 -9.61 -1.63
CA GLY A 252 -16.27 -10.71 -1.21
C GLY A 252 -16.38 -10.83 0.31
N LEU A 253 -15.28 -10.70 1.04
CA LEU A 253 -15.28 -10.71 2.51
C LEU A 253 -15.98 -9.49 3.10
N TYR A 254 -15.78 -8.32 2.50
CA TYR A 254 -16.46 -7.09 2.89
C TYR A 254 -17.98 -7.22 2.69
N LEU A 255 -18.40 -7.79 1.57
CA LEU A 255 -19.80 -8.08 1.31
C LEU A 255 -20.39 -9.02 2.38
N VAL A 256 -19.71 -10.14 2.66
CA VAL A 256 -20.14 -11.10 3.69
C VAL A 256 -20.25 -10.44 5.05
N SER A 257 -19.28 -9.62 5.43
CA SER A 257 -19.27 -8.88 6.70
C SER A 257 -20.51 -7.97 6.83
N ASN A 258 -20.82 -7.21 5.78
CA ASN A 258 -21.97 -6.29 5.76
C ASN A 258 -23.34 -6.98 5.79
N LEU A 259 -23.43 -8.26 5.41
CA LEU A 259 -24.68 -9.02 5.46
C LEU A 259 -25.02 -9.55 6.85
N LEU A 260 -24.01 -9.78 7.70
CA LEU A 260 -24.23 -10.42 9.00
C LEU A 260 -25.07 -9.54 9.93
N MET A 261 -24.90 -8.22 9.88
CA MET A 261 -25.65 -7.31 10.76
C MET A 261 -27.14 -7.18 10.38
N PRO A 262 -27.51 -6.96 9.09
CA PRO A 262 -28.90 -7.03 8.65
C PRO A 262 -29.57 -8.36 8.97
N VAL A 263 -28.86 -9.49 8.80
CA VAL A 263 -29.37 -10.81 9.17
C VAL A 263 -29.59 -10.92 10.68
N TRP A 264 -28.66 -10.42 11.50
CA TRP A 264 -28.84 -10.35 12.95
C TRP A 264 -30.04 -9.48 13.35
N THR A 265 -30.21 -8.31 12.73
CA THR A 265 -31.35 -7.40 12.96
C THR A 265 -32.67 -8.09 12.63
N ALA A 266 -32.78 -8.70 11.45
CA ALA A 266 -33.96 -9.42 11.01
C ALA A 266 -34.30 -10.59 11.94
N ARG A 267 -33.29 -11.41 12.29
CA ARG A 267 -33.49 -12.55 13.20
C ARG A 267 -33.83 -12.12 14.62
N SER A 268 -33.23 -11.04 15.11
CA SER A 268 -33.61 -10.44 16.39
C SER A 268 -35.08 -10.02 16.40
N ALA A 269 -35.57 -9.44 15.30
CA ALA A 269 -36.99 -9.11 15.14
C ALA A 269 -37.89 -10.36 15.04
N HIS A 270 -37.44 -11.41 14.37
CA HIS A 270 -38.14 -12.69 14.28
C HIS A 270 -38.26 -13.39 15.65
N ASP A 271 -37.16 -13.44 16.40
CA ASP A 271 -37.09 -14.11 17.71
C ASP A 271 -37.95 -13.40 18.75
N LEU A 272 -38.01 -12.05 18.71
CA LEU A 272 -38.93 -11.26 19.54
C LEU A 272 -40.42 -11.53 19.26
N ALA A 273 -40.76 -12.14 18.12
CA ALA A 273 -42.11 -12.56 17.79
C ALA A 273 -42.42 -14.01 18.22
N GLY A 274 -41.40 -14.81 18.52
CA GLY A 274 -41.53 -16.19 18.95
C GLY A 274 -42.09 -16.29 20.35
N THR A 275 -42.72 -17.43 20.65
CA THR A 275 -42.99 -17.81 22.03
C THR A 275 -41.63 -17.88 22.74
N PRO A 276 -41.40 -17.13 23.84
CA PRO A 276 -40.20 -17.33 24.66
C PRO A 276 -40.10 -18.82 24.87
N ALA A 277 -38.93 -19.43 24.61
CA ALA A 277 -38.77 -20.88 24.67
C ALA A 277 -39.17 -21.32 26.08
N GLY A 278 -40.44 -21.69 26.21
CA GLY A 278 -41.17 -21.42 27.43
C GLY A 278 -40.64 -22.32 28.51
N ALA A 279 -40.25 -21.72 29.63
CA ALA A 279 -40.40 -22.27 30.97
C ALA A 279 -40.16 -23.79 31.11
N VAL A 280 -39.25 -24.38 30.34
CA VAL A 280 -38.62 -25.62 30.75
C VAL A 280 -37.88 -25.17 31.98
N PRO A 281 -38.30 -25.62 33.19
CA PRO A 281 -37.62 -25.24 34.42
C PRO A 281 -36.17 -25.52 34.12
N ARG A 282 -35.36 -24.47 34.08
CA ARG A 282 -33.93 -24.58 33.77
C ARG A 282 -33.47 -25.60 34.79
N PRO A 283 -33.16 -26.86 34.40
CA PRO A 283 -32.99 -27.94 35.35
C PRO A 283 -32.00 -27.41 36.36
N GLU A 284 -32.44 -27.31 37.63
CA GLU A 284 -31.73 -26.60 38.70
C GLU A 284 -30.26 -26.82 38.46
N ARG A 285 -29.57 -25.75 38.03
CA ARG A 285 -28.18 -25.88 37.61
C ARG A 285 -27.50 -26.50 38.83
N PRO A 286 -27.01 -27.76 38.76
CA PRO A 286 -26.41 -28.38 39.92
C PRO A 286 -25.32 -27.42 40.36
N ALA A 287 -25.36 -27.03 41.64
CA ALA A 287 -24.39 -26.11 42.23
C ALA A 287 -23.02 -26.43 41.63
N PRO A 288 -22.31 -25.43 41.04
CA PRO A 288 -21.19 -25.69 40.16
C PRO A 288 -20.22 -26.63 40.87
N LEU A 289 -20.25 -27.91 40.47
CA LEU A 289 -19.38 -28.95 41.00
C LEU A 289 -17.98 -28.46 40.66
N ARG A 290 -17.33 -27.85 41.65
CA ARG A 290 -15.92 -27.45 41.58
C ARG A 290 -15.20 -28.74 41.26
N ALA A 291 -14.50 -28.76 40.12
CA ALA A 291 -13.70 -29.92 39.77
C ALA A 291 -12.72 -30.18 40.93
N PRO A 292 -12.58 -31.44 41.39
CA PRO A 292 -11.63 -31.79 42.42
C PRO A 292 -10.23 -31.33 42.00
N LEU A 293 -9.45 -30.85 42.98
CA LEU A 293 -8.03 -30.56 42.78
C LEU A 293 -7.34 -31.86 42.39
N GLY A 294 -7.20 -32.10 41.09
CA GLY A 294 -6.25 -33.09 40.59
C GLY A 294 -4.82 -32.68 40.98
N PRO A 295 -3.84 -33.58 40.87
CA PRO A 295 -2.46 -33.32 41.30
C PRO A 295 -1.95 -32.00 40.72
N TRP A 296 -1.23 -31.26 41.58
CA TRP A 296 -0.84 -29.86 41.43
C TRP A 296 0.11 -29.47 40.28
N PRO A 297 0.88 -30.34 39.59
CA PRO A 297 1.89 -29.82 38.66
C PRO A 297 1.29 -29.16 37.43
N LEU A 298 0.15 -29.64 36.90
CA LEU A 298 -0.41 -29.11 35.65
C LEU A 298 -1.12 -27.74 35.81
N PRO A 299 -1.95 -27.51 36.85
CA PRO A 299 -2.51 -26.18 37.09
C PRO A 299 -1.43 -25.12 37.33
N VAL A 300 -0.36 -25.49 38.03
CA VAL A 300 0.79 -24.60 38.26
C VAL A 300 1.53 -24.34 36.95
N ALA A 301 1.78 -25.36 36.13
CA ALA A 301 2.39 -25.20 34.81
C ALA A 301 1.57 -24.28 33.89
N ALA A 302 0.23 -24.39 33.88
CA ALA A 302 -0.63 -23.52 33.08
C ALA A 302 -0.51 -22.04 33.47
N VAL A 303 -0.21 -21.74 34.74
CA VAL A 303 -0.01 -20.37 35.22
C VAL A 303 1.42 -19.90 34.99
N LEU A 304 2.41 -20.75 35.24
CA LEU A 304 3.83 -20.40 35.12
C LEU A 304 4.25 -20.21 33.66
N LEU A 305 3.71 -20.99 32.72
CA LEU A 305 4.12 -20.93 31.30
C LEU A 305 4.01 -19.51 30.71
N PRO A 306 2.87 -18.79 30.79
CA PRO A 306 2.77 -17.39 30.34
C PRO A 306 3.60 -16.40 31.15
N LEU A 307 3.94 -16.72 32.40
CA LEU A 307 4.70 -15.84 33.30
C LEU A 307 6.21 -15.92 33.09
N LEU A 308 6.73 -17.06 32.65
CA LEU A 308 8.17 -17.25 32.42
C LEU A 308 8.75 -16.26 31.39
N PRO A 309 8.21 -16.14 30.16
CA PRO A 309 8.79 -15.23 29.19
C PRO A 309 8.55 -13.76 29.59
N ALA A 310 7.40 -13.46 30.20
CA ALA A 310 7.10 -12.14 30.79
C ALA A 310 8.08 -11.75 31.90
N ALA A 311 8.44 -12.69 32.79
CA ALA A 311 9.37 -12.44 33.89
C ALA A 311 10.80 -12.18 33.39
N VAL A 312 11.23 -12.90 32.35
CA VAL A 312 12.53 -12.64 31.74
C VAL A 312 12.53 -11.29 31.04
N ASN A 313 11.47 -10.97 30.27
CA ASN A 313 11.32 -9.66 29.63
C ASN A 313 11.34 -8.51 30.65
N LEU A 314 10.56 -8.61 31.74
CA LEU A 314 10.55 -7.64 32.82
C LEU A 314 11.90 -7.53 33.56
N ALA A 315 12.62 -8.64 33.76
CA ALA A 315 13.94 -8.63 34.41
C ALA A 315 14.98 -7.86 33.58
N HIS A 316 14.78 -7.74 32.28
CA HIS A 316 15.62 -6.97 31.37
C HIS A 316 15.01 -5.60 31.02
N GLY A 317 13.97 -5.16 31.74
CA GLY A 317 13.35 -3.86 31.54
C GLY A 317 12.45 -3.73 30.30
N VAL A 318 12.07 -4.85 29.67
CA VAL A 318 11.21 -4.87 28.48
C VAL A 318 9.79 -5.31 28.91
N PRO A 319 8.82 -4.41 29.12
CA PRO A 319 7.48 -4.80 29.58
C PRO A 319 6.55 -5.32 28.47
N PHE A 320 7.08 -5.56 27.26
CA PHE A 320 6.31 -5.87 26.07
C PHE A 320 6.34 -7.35 25.70
N TRP A 321 5.29 -7.79 25.01
CA TRP A 321 5.19 -9.14 24.47
C TRP A 321 5.72 -9.23 23.04
N LEU A 322 5.29 -8.32 22.17
CA LEU A 322 5.67 -8.21 20.76
C LEU A 322 6.64 -7.05 20.52
N GLY A 323 6.58 -6.01 21.35
CA GLY A 323 7.46 -4.84 21.24
C GLY A 323 7.03 -3.88 20.12
N PRO A 324 7.81 -2.81 19.89
CA PRO A 324 7.56 -1.81 18.86
C PRO A 324 7.91 -2.38 17.47
N GLN A 325 7.16 -3.36 16.99
CA GLN A 325 7.28 -3.76 15.59
C GLN A 325 6.46 -2.79 14.74
N GLU A 326 7.18 -1.91 14.03
CA GLU A 326 6.65 -0.80 13.21
C GLU A 326 5.55 -1.27 12.27
N THR A 327 5.71 -2.46 11.70
CA THR A 327 4.80 -3.00 10.68
C THR A 327 3.36 -3.14 11.13
N VAL A 328 3.04 -3.35 12.40
CA VAL A 328 1.63 -3.41 12.83
C VAL A 328 1.13 -2.09 13.37
N VAL A 329 1.98 -1.30 14.00
CA VAL A 329 1.57 0.01 14.51
C VAL A 329 1.27 0.96 13.34
N GLU A 330 2.03 0.90 12.24
CA GLU A 330 1.79 1.69 11.03
C GLU A 330 0.44 1.39 10.36
N HIS A 331 -0.01 0.14 10.44
CA HIS A 331 -1.26 -0.29 9.81
C HIS A 331 -2.48 -0.16 10.73
N LEU A 332 -2.27 0.10 12.02
CA LEU A 332 -3.33 0.39 12.97
C LEU A 332 -3.59 1.90 12.96
N SER A 333 -4.75 2.32 12.46
CA SER A 333 -5.18 3.73 12.54
C SER A 333 -5.89 4.05 13.87
N GLY A 334 -5.86 5.33 14.25
CA GLY A 334 -6.64 5.91 15.37
C GLY A 334 -6.27 5.41 16.78
N PRO A 335 -7.20 4.88 17.61
CA PRO A 335 -6.94 4.44 18.98
C PRO A 335 -6.47 2.98 19.06
N LEU A 336 -6.56 2.23 17.95
CA LEU A 336 -6.12 0.83 17.89
C LEU A 336 -4.63 0.66 18.28
N PRO A 337 -3.70 1.55 17.87
CA PRO A 337 -2.33 1.52 18.36
C PRO A 337 -2.21 1.62 19.89
N ARG A 338 -3.04 2.43 20.55
CA ARG A 338 -3.02 2.58 22.02
C ARG A 338 -3.58 1.35 22.72
N LEU A 339 -4.67 0.77 22.18
CA LEU A 339 -5.19 -0.49 22.68
C LEU A 339 -4.21 -1.64 22.47
N TRP A 340 -3.54 -1.65 21.33
CA TRP A 340 -2.48 -2.57 21.02
C TRP A 340 -1.34 -2.43 22.01
N LEU A 341 -0.86 -1.22 22.27
CA LEU A 341 0.13 -0.93 23.31
C LEU A 341 -0.32 -1.43 24.69
N CYS A 342 -1.57 -1.19 25.08
CA CYS A 342 -2.11 -1.71 26.35
C CYS A 342 -2.18 -3.25 26.38
N ALA A 343 -2.56 -3.88 25.27
CA ALA A 343 -2.62 -5.34 25.16
C ALA A 343 -1.22 -5.97 25.20
N ASP A 344 -0.27 -5.34 24.50
CA ASP A 344 1.13 -5.73 24.44
C ASP A 344 1.80 -5.60 25.81
N LEU A 345 1.60 -4.47 26.50
CA LEU A 345 2.02 -4.27 27.89
C LEU A 345 1.37 -5.26 28.84
N LEU A 346 0.06 -5.51 28.71
CA LEU A 346 -0.64 -6.42 29.60
C LEU A 346 -0.21 -7.88 29.38
N ALA A 347 0.09 -8.27 28.14
CA ALA A 347 0.64 -9.59 27.83
C ALA A 347 2.09 -9.71 28.31
N GLY A 348 2.94 -8.71 28.02
CA GLY A 348 4.36 -8.66 28.39
C GLY A 348 4.59 -8.56 29.89
N ALA A 349 3.70 -7.88 30.62
CA ALA A 349 3.72 -7.85 32.09
C ALA A 349 3.09 -9.09 32.77
N GLY A 350 2.73 -10.12 31.99
CA GLY A 350 2.23 -11.40 32.54
C GLY A 350 0.74 -11.45 32.86
N GLY A 351 -0.06 -10.49 32.40
CA GLY A 351 -1.52 -10.45 32.59
C GLY A 351 -2.26 -11.70 32.08
N LEU A 352 -1.74 -12.34 31.02
CA LEU A 352 -2.24 -13.63 30.53
C LEU A 352 -1.99 -14.79 31.51
N GLY A 353 -0.91 -14.74 32.29
CA GLY A 353 -0.66 -15.64 33.42
C GLY A 353 -1.65 -15.44 34.56
N VAL A 354 -1.98 -14.19 34.88
CA VAL A 354 -3.02 -13.84 35.88
C VAL A 354 -4.40 -14.33 35.42
N LEU A 355 -4.72 -14.22 34.13
CA LEU A 355 -5.94 -14.77 33.55
C LEU A 355 -6.02 -16.31 33.71
N ALA A 356 -4.92 -17.01 33.43
CA ALA A 356 -4.80 -18.45 33.64
C ALA A 356 -4.98 -18.80 35.14
N LEU A 357 -4.36 -18.04 36.04
CA LEU A 357 -4.51 -18.22 37.49
C LEU A 357 -5.97 -18.02 37.93
N ALA A 358 -6.62 -16.97 37.46
CA ALA A 358 -8.03 -16.71 37.75
C ALA A 358 -8.93 -17.86 37.26
N ALA A 359 -8.63 -18.43 36.10
CA ALA A 359 -9.33 -19.61 35.58
C ALA A 359 -9.11 -20.85 36.47
N VAL A 360 -7.86 -21.11 36.89
CA VAL A 360 -7.46 -22.23 37.77
C VAL A 360 -8.06 -22.11 39.18
N VAL A 361 -8.09 -20.91 39.76
CA VAL A 361 -8.62 -20.66 41.11
C VAL A 361 -10.14 -20.75 41.10
N ARG A 362 -10.81 -20.11 40.12
CA ARG A 362 -12.27 -20.03 40.09
C ARG A 362 -12.92 -21.31 39.55
N ARG A 363 -12.19 -22.13 38.79
CA ARG A 363 -12.59 -23.48 38.28
C ARG A 363 -13.96 -23.54 37.59
N THR A 364 -14.44 -22.40 37.12
CA THR A 364 -15.73 -22.33 36.44
C THR A 364 -15.50 -22.59 34.96
N ARG A 365 -16.25 -23.54 34.39
CA ARG A 365 -16.06 -24.01 33.01
C ARG A 365 -16.06 -22.87 31.99
N GLY A 366 -16.91 -21.87 32.20
CA GLY A 366 -16.95 -20.67 31.36
C GLY A 366 -15.60 -19.95 31.37
N ARG A 367 -15.10 -19.61 32.55
CA ARG A 367 -13.83 -18.89 32.70
C ARG A 367 -12.62 -19.65 32.18
N VAL A 368 -12.58 -20.98 32.37
CA VAL A 368 -11.50 -21.81 31.79
C VAL A 368 -11.51 -21.74 30.26
N ARG A 369 -12.68 -21.88 29.62
CA ARG A 369 -12.78 -21.82 28.17
C ARG A 369 -12.46 -20.43 27.63
N THR A 370 -12.94 -19.38 28.31
CA THR A 370 -12.62 -18.00 27.96
C THR A 370 -11.12 -17.74 28.07
N ALA A 371 -10.49 -18.12 29.19
CA ALA A 371 -9.05 -17.97 29.37
C ALA A 371 -8.25 -18.73 28.31
N ALA A 372 -8.61 -20.00 28.03
CA ALA A 372 -7.95 -20.77 26.98
C ALA A 372 -8.15 -20.15 25.58
N GLY A 373 -9.34 -19.61 25.27
CA GLY A 373 -9.60 -18.92 24.03
C GLY A 373 -8.77 -17.64 23.87
N VAL A 374 -8.68 -16.83 24.92
CA VAL A 374 -7.85 -15.61 24.93
C VAL A 374 -6.36 -15.95 24.76
N LEU A 375 -5.88 -16.98 25.45
CA LEU A 375 -4.49 -17.45 25.30
C LEU A 375 -4.19 -17.94 23.88
N LEU A 376 -5.11 -18.68 23.24
CA LEU A 376 -4.93 -19.13 21.85
C LEU A 376 -4.98 -17.98 20.85
N LEU A 377 -5.84 -16.98 21.07
CA LEU A 377 -5.89 -15.77 20.24
C LEU A 377 -4.59 -14.96 20.35
N ALA A 378 -4.08 -14.77 21.57
CA ALA A 378 -2.78 -14.15 21.79
C ALA A 378 -1.67 -14.96 21.10
N ALA A 379 -1.64 -16.29 21.26
CA ALA A 379 -0.65 -17.13 20.59
C ALA A 379 -0.70 -17.02 19.06
N ALA A 380 -1.89 -16.99 18.47
CA ALA A 380 -2.06 -16.84 17.02
C ALA A 380 -1.58 -15.47 16.54
N ALA A 381 -1.91 -14.40 17.26
CA ALA A 381 -1.42 -13.06 16.94
C ALA A 381 0.11 -12.99 17.02
N GLY A 382 0.74 -13.50 18.09
CA GLY A 382 2.20 -13.47 18.20
C GLY A 382 2.93 -14.30 17.15
N ALA A 383 2.35 -15.43 16.72
CA ALA A 383 2.89 -16.24 15.63
C ALA A 383 2.71 -15.56 14.27
N ALA A 384 1.53 -14.98 14.00
CA ALA A 384 1.27 -14.24 12.77
C ALA A 384 2.26 -13.08 12.61
N MET A 385 2.51 -12.32 13.67
CA MET A 385 3.44 -11.20 13.66
C MET A 385 4.85 -11.60 13.22
N VAL A 386 5.40 -12.67 13.81
CA VAL A 386 6.75 -13.13 13.43
C VAL A 386 6.82 -13.61 11.98
N LEU A 387 5.72 -14.09 11.42
CA LEU A 387 5.64 -14.51 10.02
C LEU A 387 5.41 -13.34 9.05
N THR A 388 4.80 -12.25 9.52
CA THR A 388 4.50 -11.07 8.70
C THR A 388 5.55 -9.98 8.80
N THR A 389 6.37 -9.97 9.84
CA THR A 389 7.43 -8.99 9.99
C THR A 389 8.56 -9.36 9.03
N PRO A 390 8.83 -8.56 7.99
CA PRO A 390 9.96 -8.80 7.11
C PRO A 390 11.23 -8.78 7.95
N ALA A 391 12.15 -9.70 7.67
CA ALA A 391 13.44 -9.70 8.34
C ALA A 391 14.11 -8.34 8.06
N ALA A 392 14.35 -7.55 9.12
CA ALA A 392 15.01 -6.27 8.97
C ALA A 392 16.34 -6.49 8.24
N PRO A 393 16.63 -5.75 7.16
CA PRO A 393 17.85 -5.92 6.40
C PRO A 393 19.04 -5.67 7.33
N ALA A 394 20.02 -6.58 7.29
CA ALA A 394 21.28 -6.37 7.97
C ALA A 394 21.99 -5.21 7.28
N VAL A 395 21.86 -4.00 7.81
CA VAL A 395 22.56 -2.82 7.30
C VAL A 395 24.07 -3.07 7.47
N PRO A 396 24.86 -3.15 6.38
CA PRO A 396 26.30 -3.29 6.52
C PRO A 396 26.86 -2.02 7.18
N ASP A 397 27.62 -2.22 8.26
CA ASP A 397 28.28 -1.14 8.99
C ASP A 397 29.23 -0.38 8.02
N PRO A 398 29.00 0.93 7.76
CA PRO A 398 29.80 1.69 6.80
C PRO A 398 31.26 1.90 7.25
N THR A 399 31.66 1.42 8.44
CA THR A 399 33.00 1.64 8.99
C THR A 399 34.02 0.54 8.67
N GLY A 400 33.67 -0.49 7.89
CA GLY A 400 34.64 -1.47 7.37
C GLY A 400 35.37 -2.32 8.42
N SER A 401 34.90 -2.32 9.67
CA SER A 401 35.45 -3.20 10.71
C SER A 401 34.78 -4.58 10.60
N GLY A 402 35.50 -5.53 10.01
CA GLY A 402 35.02 -6.85 9.59
C GLY A 402 34.62 -7.82 10.71
N GLY A 403 33.67 -7.44 11.56
CA GLY A 403 32.97 -8.32 12.49
C GLY A 403 31.46 -8.24 12.26
N PRO A 404 30.73 -9.36 12.17
CA PRO A 404 29.26 -9.33 12.15
C PRO A 404 28.76 -8.87 13.52
N SER A 405 28.64 -7.55 13.71
CA SER A 405 27.91 -6.96 14.82
C SER A 405 26.42 -7.06 14.49
N VAL A 406 25.67 -7.85 15.26
CA VAL A 406 24.19 -7.95 15.17
C VAL A 406 23.53 -6.73 15.85
N SER A 407 24.32 -5.72 16.17
CA SER A 407 23.98 -4.69 17.14
C SER A 407 23.87 -3.37 16.40
N ASN A 408 22.67 -3.10 15.86
CA ASN A 408 22.06 -1.78 15.72
C ASN A 408 20.82 -1.89 14.83
N VAL A 409 19.68 -2.27 15.42
CA VAL A 409 18.39 -1.81 14.88
C VAL A 409 18.37 -0.31 15.13
N ILE A 410 18.91 0.46 14.19
CA ILE A 410 18.79 1.91 14.19
C ILE A 410 17.30 2.17 13.92
N PHE A 411 16.54 2.43 14.98
CA PHE A 411 15.28 3.14 14.83
C PHE A 411 15.64 4.42 14.08
N GLY A 412 15.17 4.57 12.83
CA GLY A 412 15.37 5.80 12.08
C GLY A 412 14.97 6.99 12.96
N SER A 413 15.52 8.17 12.71
CA SER A 413 15.24 9.39 13.49
C SER A 413 13.76 9.84 13.47
N GLY A 414 12.84 9.01 12.98
CA GLY A 414 11.40 9.06 13.19
C GLY A 414 10.84 7.76 13.78
N GLY A 415 11.51 7.17 14.78
CA GLY A 415 10.98 6.02 15.52
C GLY A 415 9.53 6.27 15.95
N PRO A 416 8.67 5.24 16.03
CA PRO A 416 7.24 5.42 16.20
C PRO A 416 6.98 6.25 17.46
N GLU A 417 6.51 7.50 17.29
CA GLU A 417 6.26 8.53 18.33
C GLU A 417 5.36 8.05 19.50
N MET A 418 4.86 6.81 19.42
CA MET A 418 3.96 6.21 20.38
C MET A 418 4.64 5.50 21.55
N TYR A 419 5.90 5.08 21.43
CA TYR A 419 6.63 4.45 22.52
C TYR A 419 7.54 5.47 23.22
N PRO A 420 7.38 5.71 24.53
CA PRO A 420 8.24 6.66 25.23
C PRO A 420 9.70 6.19 25.26
N ASP A 421 10.64 7.11 25.02
CA ASP A 421 12.09 6.81 25.01
C ASP A 421 12.60 6.13 26.29
N TRP A 422 11.95 6.39 27.44
CA TRP A 422 12.32 5.79 28.72
C TRP A 422 12.05 4.28 28.80
N VAL A 423 11.31 3.70 27.86
CA VAL A 423 11.02 2.26 27.90
C VAL A 423 12.18 1.41 27.38
N PHE A 424 13.10 2.00 26.62
CA PHE A 424 14.34 1.33 26.23
C PHE A 424 15.41 1.69 27.27
N ALA A 425 15.62 0.81 28.24
CA ALA A 425 16.70 0.99 29.20
C ALA A 425 18.04 1.03 28.44
N PRO A 426 18.83 2.10 28.55
CA PRO A 426 20.18 2.11 27.99
C PRO A 426 20.98 1.01 28.69
N GLY A 427 21.43 0.01 27.93
CA GLY A 427 22.28 -1.05 28.47
C GLY A 427 23.56 -0.46 29.07
N GLU A 428 24.07 -1.04 30.16
CA GLU A 428 25.29 -0.60 30.88
C GLU A 428 26.55 -0.48 30.00
N GLN A 429 26.51 -0.96 28.74
CA GLN A 429 27.62 -0.91 27.78
C GLN A 429 27.27 -0.28 26.42
N GLY A 430 26.15 0.44 26.32
CA GLY A 430 25.91 1.39 25.21
C GLY A 430 25.79 0.83 23.79
N THR A 431 25.75 -0.50 23.57
CA THR A 431 25.77 -1.06 22.21
C THR A 431 24.80 -2.22 21.95
N GLU A 432 24.15 -2.82 22.95
CA GLU A 432 23.19 -3.90 22.71
C GLU A 432 21.87 -3.64 23.46
N ALA A 433 20.85 -3.19 22.74
CA ALA A 433 19.48 -3.16 23.25
C ALA A 433 18.96 -4.61 23.31
N PHE A 434 18.71 -5.13 24.50
CA PHE A 434 18.07 -6.43 24.67
C PHE A 434 16.63 -6.37 24.14
N LEU A 435 16.35 -7.00 23.00
CA LEU A 435 15.04 -6.99 22.32
C LEU A 435 13.99 -7.92 22.97
N GLY A 436 14.26 -8.48 24.14
CA GLY A 436 13.36 -9.41 24.81
C GLY A 436 13.44 -10.84 24.27
N ILE A 437 12.69 -11.74 24.91
CA ILE A 437 12.44 -13.09 24.43
C ILE A 437 11.54 -13.03 23.19
N SER A 438 11.93 -13.76 22.14
CA SER A 438 11.19 -13.85 20.88
C SER A 438 9.67 -14.07 21.08
N PRO A 439 8.81 -13.38 20.31
CA PRO A 439 7.36 -13.55 20.42
C PRO A 439 6.86 -14.98 20.17
N LEU A 440 7.64 -15.82 19.48
CA LEU A 440 7.33 -17.24 19.30
C LEU A 440 7.33 -18.02 20.62
N TRP A 441 8.22 -17.67 21.56
CA TRP A 441 8.25 -18.29 22.88
C TRP A 441 7.02 -17.96 23.70
N HIS A 442 6.57 -16.70 23.66
CA HIS A 442 5.29 -16.30 24.26
C HIS A 442 4.11 -17.05 23.63
N SER A 443 4.10 -17.16 22.31
CA SER A 443 3.05 -17.86 21.56
C SER A 443 2.99 -19.36 21.91
N ALA A 444 4.15 -20.00 22.03
CA ALA A 444 4.25 -21.38 22.50
C ALA A 444 3.74 -21.50 23.95
N ALA A 445 4.19 -20.62 24.85
CA ALA A 445 3.78 -20.62 26.25
C ALA A 445 2.26 -20.46 26.43
N PHE A 446 1.64 -19.54 25.69
CA PHE A 446 0.19 -19.33 25.72
C PHE A 446 -0.57 -20.54 25.16
N THR A 447 -0.09 -21.14 24.08
CA THR A 447 -0.69 -22.35 23.49
C THR A 447 -0.66 -23.53 24.46
N PHE A 448 0.51 -23.81 25.07
CA PHE A 448 0.63 -24.88 26.05
C PHE A 448 -0.23 -24.61 27.30
N SER A 449 -0.28 -23.37 27.79
CA SER A 449 -1.18 -22.99 28.89
C SER A 449 -2.66 -23.25 28.55
N ALA A 450 -3.10 -22.84 27.36
CA ALA A 450 -4.47 -23.08 26.89
C ALA A 450 -4.80 -24.58 26.78
N LEU A 451 -3.88 -25.37 26.22
CA LEU A 451 -4.03 -26.83 26.10
C LEU A 451 -4.13 -27.50 27.47
N ILE A 452 -3.31 -27.10 28.45
CA ILE A 452 -3.37 -27.64 29.81
C ILE A 452 -4.72 -27.29 30.47
N LEU A 453 -5.18 -26.04 30.33
CA LEU A 453 -6.49 -25.60 30.84
C LEU A 453 -7.63 -26.42 30.21
N LEU A 454 -7.60 -26.62 28.89
CA LEU A 454 -8.60 -27.41 28.17
C LEU A 454 -8.55 -28.90 28.53
N PHE A 455 -7.36 -29.48 28.68
CA PHE A 455 -7.20 -30.90 28.99
C PHE A 455 -7.61 -31.25 30.42
N ARG A 456 -7.26 -30.39 31.40
CA ARG A 456 -7.56 -30.64 32.83
C ARG A 456 -8.99 -30.30 33.21
N TYR A 457 -9.53 -29.20 32.68
CA TYR A 457 -10.84 -28.68 33.11
C TYR A 457 -11.92 -28.80 32.03
N GLY A 458 -11.55 -29.08 30.78
CA GLY A 458 -12.48 -29.59 29.77
C GLY A 458 -12.84 -31.03 30.12
N ARG A 459 -14.14 -31.31 30.31
CA ARG A 459 -14.62 -32.68 30.53
C ARG A 459 -14.04 -33.62 29.47
N ARG A 460 -13.59 -34.81 29.87
CA ARG A 460 -13.67 -36.01 29.00
C ARG A 460 -15.14 -36.15 28.60
N PRO A 461 -15.51 -35.93 27.33
CA PRO A 461 -16.90 -36.03 26.92
C PRO A 461 -17.26 -37.52 26.86
N ALA A 462 -18.31 -37.92 27.55
CA ALA A 462 -18.88 -39.27 27.49
C ALA A 462 -19.54 -39.60 26.14
N ARG A 463 -19.40 -38.74 25.12
CA ARG A 463 -19.89 -38.99 23.75
C ARG A 463 -18.98 -38.28 22.75
N ARG A 464 -18.52 -39.04 21.75
CA ARG A 464 -17.73 -38.56 20.60
C ARG A 464 -18.40 -37.31 20.01
N SER A 465 -17.74 -36.17 20.16
CA SER A 465 -18.18 -34.88 19.66
C SER A 465 -17.31 -34.53 18.45
N PRO A 466 -17.90 -34.12 17.30
CA PRO A 466 -17.20 -33.81 16.06
C PRO A 466 -16.20 -32.64 16.18
N TYR A 467 -16.19 -31.92 17.31
CA TYR A 467 -15.21 -30.87 17.60
C TYR A 467 -13.78 -31.38 17.81
N ARG A 468 -13.57 -32.68 18.11
CA ARG A 468 -12.22 -33.26 18.20
C ARG A 468 -11.58 -33.45 16.84
N THR A 469 -12.35 -33.74 15.80
CA THR A 469 -11.85 -33.84 14.42
C THR A 469 -11.46 -32.46 13.89
N ALA A 470 -12.20 -31.40 14.24
CA ALA A 470 -11.84 -30.04 13.86
C ALA A 470 -10.57 -29.54 14.56
N LEU A 471 -10.43 -29.78 15.87
CA LEU A 471 -9.25 -29.33 16.62
C LEU A 471 -7.99 -30.18 16.30
N ALA A 472 -8.16 -31.49 16.07
CA ALA A 472 -7.08 -32.38 15.65
C ALA A 472 -6.73 -32.24 14.16
N ALA A 473 -7.58 -31.62 13.34
CA ALA A 473 -7.24 -31.22 11.96
C ALA A 473 -6.59 -29.82 11.92
N ALA A 474 -6.99 -28.90 12.80
CA ALA A 474 -6.42 -27.54 12.85
C ALA A 474 -4.93 -27.53 13.20
N VAL A 475 -4.48 -28.39 14.12
CA VAL A 475 -3.06 -28.48 14.52
C VAL A 475 -2.13 -28.96 13.38
N PRO A 476 -2.43 -30.04 12.65
CA PRO A 476 -1.62 -30.44 11.49
C PRO A 476 -1.81 -29.52 10.29
N VAL A 477 -2.95 -28.86 10.10
CA VAL A 477 -3.12 -27.83 9.04
C VAL A 477 -2.30 -26.58 9.36
N LEU A 478 -2.20 -26.17 10.63
CA LEU A 478 -1.26 -25.11 11.04
C LEU A 478 0.20 -25.57 10.84
N ALA A 479 0.53 -26.81 11.22
CA ALA A 479 1.90 -27.32 11.06
C ALA A 479 2.29 -27.52 9.58
N LEU A 480 1.36 -27.92 8.72
CA LEU A 480 1.55 -28.05 7.27
C LEU A 480 1.55 -26.71 6.54
N GLY A 481 0.83 -25.71 7.05
CA GLY A 481 0.91 -24.32 6.56
C GLY A 481 2.21 -23.61 6.95
N LEU A 482 2.91 -24.10 7.99
CA LEU A 482 4.19 -23.56 8.48
C LEU A 482 5.43 -24.29 7.94
N LEU A 483 5.25 -25.44 7.28
CA LEU A 483 6.35 -26.22 6.70
C LEU A 483 7.04 -25.58 5.47
N PRO A 484 6.41 -24.72 4.64
CA PRO A 484 7.13 -24.06 3.53
C PRO A 484 8.17 -23.06 4.02
N ALA A 485 7.96 -22.45 5.21
CA ALA A 485 8.82 -21.38 5.71
C ALA A 485 10.21 -21.87 6.19
N ALA A 486 10.38 -23.18 6.42
CA ALA A 486 11.63 -23.73 6.95
C ALA A 486 12.65 -24.12 5.86
N ASP A 487 12.23 -24.21 4.58
CA ASP A 487 13.07 -24.62 3.45
C ASP A 487 13.52 -23.45 2.56
N HIS A 488 13.18 -22.20 2.92
CA HIS A 488 13.82 -21.04 2.28
C HIS A 488 15.30 -21.02 2.67
N ALA A 489 16.17 -21.18 1.67
CA ALA A 489 17.60 -21.01 1.82
C ALA A 489 17.87 -19.69 2.56
N ARG A 490 18.43 -19.77 3.76
CA ARG A 490 18.78 -18.55 4.52
C ARG A 490 19.89 -17.85 3.78
N GLY A 491 19.66 -16.61 3.37
CA GLY A 491 20.64 -15.75 2.71
C GLY A 491 20.18 -14.30 2.72
N PRO A 492 21.08 -13.34 2.51
CA PRO A 492 20.71 -11.95 2.28
C PRO A 492 19.79 -11.85 1.04
N LEU A 493 18.94 -10.84 1.06
CA LEU A 493 18.02 -10.49 -0.02
C LEU A 493 18.16 -9.00 -0.28
N THR A 494 18.94 -8.62 -1.29
CA THR A 494 19.14 -7.20 -1.66
C THR A 494 17.91 -6.67 -2.39
N SER A 495 17.08 -5.82 -1.80
CA SER A 495 15.83 -5.38 -2.46
C SER A 495 16.07 -4.57 -3.76
N LYS A 496 15.03 -4.40 -4.58
CA LYS A 496 15.12 -3.57 -5.79
C LYS A 496 15.52 -2.13 -5.45
N GLU A 497 14.94 -1.57 -4.39
CA GLU A 497 15.25 -0.23 -3.90
C GLU A 497 16.70 -0.13 -3.37
N GLU A 498 17.22 -1.21 -2.78
CA GLU A 498 18.61 -1.27 -2.34
C GLU A 498 19.56 -1.27 -3.55
N CYS A 499 19.23 -2.02 -4.60
CA CYS A 499 19.96 -1.99 -5.86
C CYS A 499 19.90 -0.63 -6.56
N GLU A 500 18.73 0.02 -6.59
CA GLU A 500 18.58 1.39 -7.11
C GLU A 500 19.43 2.38 -6.30
N ARG A 501 19.49 2.24 -4.97
CA ARG A 501 20.33 3.07 -4.12
C ARG A 501 21.82 2.84 -4.36
N LEU A 502 22.22 1.58 -4.51
CA LEU A 502 23.61 1.20 -4.79
C LEU A 502 24.08 1.69 -6.17
N ARG A 503 23.16 1.81 -7.14
CA ARG A 503 23.41 2.30 -8.50
C ARG A 503 23.13 3.79 -8.69
N SER A 504 22.49 4.45 -7.73
CA SER A 504 22.12 5.86 -7.83
C SER A 504 23.37 6.71 -7.99
N THR A 505 23.44 7.42 -9.11
CA THR A 505 24.44 8.46 -9.37
C THR A 505 24.06 9.79 -8.70
N SER A 506 22.86 9.91 -8.14
CA SER A 506 22.41 11.10 -7.42
C SER A 506 22.70 10.96 -5.93
N GLY A 507 23.63 11.77 -5.43
CA GLY A 507 23.89 11.93 -4.01
C GLY A 507 22.79 12.75 -3.30
N PRO A 508 22.88 12.89 -1.97
CA PRO A 508 22.05 13.84 -1.24
C PRO A 508 22.25 15.22 -1.87
N TYR A 509 21.16 15.91 -2.20
CA TYR A 509 21.14 17.21 -2.91
C TYR A 509 21.42 17.18 -4.42
N GLY A 510 21.27 16.02 -5.09
CA GLY A 510 21.31 15.94 -6.55
C GLY A 510 22.70 16.11 -7.16
N GLN A 511 23.76 16.04 -6.35
CA GLN A 511 25.13 16.02 -6.85
C GLN A 511 25.42 14.67 -7.50
N TYR A 512 26.05 14.69 -8.67
CA TYR A 512 26.52 13.48 -9.33
C TYR A 512 27.65 12.86 -8.51
N VAL A 513 27.43 11.64 -8.00
CA VAL A 513 28.43 10.83 -7.30
C VAL A 513 28.63 9.56 -8.11
N GLU A 514 29.88 9.26 -8.43
CA GLU A 514 30.23 8.01 -9.10
C GLU A 514 29.93 6.83 -8.15
N PRO A 515 29.03 5.90 -8.50
CA PRO A 515 28.66 4.80 -7.63
C PRO A 515 29.87 3.89 -7.41
N PRO A 516 30.04 3.33 -6.21
CA PRO A 516 31.14 2.39 -5.94
C PRO A 516 30.99 1.15 -6.84
N PRO A 517 32.10 0.56 -7.32
CA PRO A 517 32.04 -0.63 -8.14
C PRO A 517 31.40 -1.78 -7.35
N LEU A 518 30.33 -2.35 -7.90
CA LEU A 518 29.67 -3.51 -7.33
C LEU A 518 30.49 -4.77 -7.64
N GLY A 519 30.48 -5.73 -6.72
CA GLY A 519 31.00 -7.06 -7.03
C GLY A 519 30.12 -7.75 -8.09
N PRO A 520 30.68 -8.61 -8.96
CA PRO A 520 29.97 -9.18 -10.11
C PRO A 520 28.68 -9.94 -9.73
N GLU A 521 28.69 -10.65 -8.60
CA GLU A 521 27.50 -11.36 -8.11
C GLU A 521 26.38 -10.40 -7.69
N LEU A 522 26.72 -9.27 -7.05
CA LEU A 522 25.76 -8.27 -6.61
C LEU A 522 25.25 -7.43 -7.79
N ALA A 523 26.14 -7.13 -8.75
CA ALA A 523 25.76 -6.50 -10.01
C ALA A 523 24.70 -7.34 -10.73
N PHE A 524 24.96 -8.64 -10.92
CA PHE A 524 23.99 -9.60 -11.47
C PHE A 524 22.65 -9.62 -10.72
N VAL A 525 22.68 -9.69 -9.39
CA VAL A 525 21.45 -9.67 -8.57
C VAL A 525 20.66 -8.38 -8.82
N CYS A 526 21.34 -7.25 -8.89
CA CYS A 526 20.71 -5.96 -9.15
C CYS A 526 20.15 -5.83 -10.57
N ASP A 527 20.82 -6.35 -11.60
CA ASP A 527 20.29 -6.37 -12.96
C ASP A 527 19.04 -7.22 -13.07
N VAL A 528 19.04 -8.42 -12.47
CA VAL A 528 17.87 -9.30 -12.48
C VAL A 528 16.68 -8.65 -11.78
N ARG A 529 16.90 -7.99 -10.64
CA ARG A 529 15.83 -7.32 -9.87
C ARG A 529 15.32 -6.05 -10.55
N ALA A 530 16.20 -5.28 -11.19
CA ALA A 530 15.82 -4.04 -11.87
C ALA A 530 15.04 -4.30 -13.17
N SER A 531 15.50 -5.27 -13.96
CA SER A 531 14.92 -5.62 -15.27
C SER A 531 13.76 -6.62 -15.18
N GLU A 532 13.60 -7.30 -14.05
CA GLU A 532 12.69 -8.43 -13.88
C GLU A 532 12.91 -9.54 -14.92
N ALA A 533 14.15 -9.66 -15.43
CA ALA A 533 14.47 -10.52 -16.56
C ALA A 533 14.32 -12.03 -16.26
N LEU A 534 14.24 -12.41 -14.99
CA LEU A 534 13.97 -13.78 -14.55
C LEU A 534 12.59 -13.84 -13.84
N PRO A 535 11.56 -14.42 -14.48
CA PRO A 535 10.23 -14.49 -13.90
C PRO A 535 10.21 -15.32 -12.61
N GLY A 536 9.60 -14.78 -11.56
CA GLY A 536 9.35 -15.50 -10.30
C GLY A 536 10.54 -15.57 -9.34
N THR A 537 11.62 -14.82 -9.60
CA THR A 537 12.81 -14.78 -8.73
C THR A 537 12.90 -13.53 -7.86
N GLN A 538 11.86 -12.69 -7.80
CA GLN A 538 11.88 -11.41 -7.07
C GLN A 538 12.14 -11.60 -5.57
N ASP A 539 11.63 -12.69 -5.01
CA ASP A 539 11.74 -13.02 -3.58
C ASP A 539 12.83 -14.06 -3.30
N GLU A 540 13.64 -14.42 -4.30
CA GLU A 540 14.72 -15.38 -4.09
C GLU A 540 15.90 -14.72 -3.35
N PRO A 541 16.49 -15.39 -2.36
CA PRO A 541 17.72 -14.94 -1.71
C PRO A 541 18.87 -14.81 -2.72
N ASP A 542 19.76 -13.84 -2.53
CA ASP A 542 20.82 -13.51 -3.47
C ASP A 542 21.69 -14.73 -3.84
N PRO A 543 22.11 -15.61 -2.89
CA PRO A 543 22.89 -16.78 -3.23
C PRO A 543 22.13 -17.79 -4.12
N ALA A 544 20.81 -17.89 -3.97
CA ALA A 544 19.99 -18.77 -4.80
C ALA A 544 19.90 -18.22 -6.22
N LEU A 545 19.73 -16.90 -6.34
CA LEU A 545 19.69 -16.18 -7.60
C LEU A 545 21.02 -16.30 -8.36
N VAL A 546 22.15 -16.04 -7.69
CA VAL A 546 23.50 -16.20 -8.27
C VAL A 546 23.75 -17.65 -8.69
N ALA A 547 23.34 -18.63 -7.87
CA ALA A 547 23.46 -20.03 -8.24
C ALA A 547 22.61 -20.38 -9.47
N TYR A 548 21.43 -19.77 -9.62
CA TYR A 548 20.60 -19.92 -10.81
C TYR A 548 21.24 -19.27 -12.04
N GLY A 549 21.74 -18.04 -11.91
CA GLY A 549 22.49 -17.34 -12.96
C GLY A 549 23.70 -18.14 -13.45
N ARG A 550 24.48 -18.75 -12.54
CA ARG A 550 25.60 -19.63 -12.90
C ARG A 550 25.16 -20.88 -13.67
N ARG A 551 23.99 -21.45 -13.36
CA ARG A 551 23.42 -22.55 -14.16
C ARG A 551 23.06 -22.08 -15.57
N LEU A 552 22.47 -20.89 -15.69
CA LEU A 552 22.15 -20.28 -16.98
C LEU A 552 23.43 -19.99 -17.79
N CYS A 553 24.50 -19.50 -17.15
CA CYS A 553 25.80 -19.33 -17.80
C CYS A 553 26.32 -20.65 -18.38
N GLY A 554 26.18 -21.76 -17.64
CA GLY A 554 26.54 -23.08 -18.17
C GLY A 554 25.76 -23.47 -19.43
N VAL A 555 24.47 -23.13 -19.51
CA VAL A 555 23.64 -23.34 -20.71
C VAL A 555 24.06 -22.40 -21.84
N TYR A 556 24.30 -21.13 -21.51
CA TYR A 556 24.74 -20.08 -22.45
C TYR A 556 26.04 -20.48 -23.16
N THR A 557 27.06 -20.88 -22.40
CA THR A 557 28.37 -21.29 -22.92
C THR A 557 28.30 -22.53 -23.81
N ARG A 558 27.45 -23.51 -23.48
CA ARG A 558 27.26 -24.70 -24.33
C ARG A 558 26.57 -24.37 -25.65
N GLY A 559 25.60 -23.44 -25.62
CA GLY A 559 24.92 -22.95 -26.82
C GLY A 559 24.11 -24.00 -27.59
N GLU A 560 23.79 -25.14 -26.99
CA GLU A 560 23.04 -26.22 -27.65
C GLU A 560 21.57 -25.84 -27.85
N ALA A 561 21.10 -25.81 -29.11
CA ALA A 561 19.74 -25.38 -29.44
C ALA A 561 18.64 -26.17 -28.70
N GLY A 562 18.85 -27.49 -28.49
CA GLY A 562 17.91 -28.33 -27.74
C GLY A 562 17.86 -28.03 -26.24
N GLU A 563 18.98 -27.61 -25.63
CA GLU A 563 19.01 -27.22 -24.22
C GLU A 563 18.36 -25.85 -24.01
N LEU A 564 18.66 -24.89 -24.88
CA LEU A 564 18.03 -23.56 -24.88
C LEU A 564 16.50 -23.66 -25.05
N ALA A 565 16.02 -24.49 -25.98
CA ALA A 565 14.59 -24.71 -26.18
C ALA A 565 13.91 -25.34 -24.95
N ARG A 566 14.58 -26.27 -24.26
CA ARG A 566 14.06 -26.87 -23.02
C ARG A 566 13.96 -25.86 -21.88
N VAL A 567 14.98 -25.03 -21.67
CA VAL A 567 14.97 -23.99 -20.63
C VAL A 567 13.86 -22.98 -20.89
N ARG A 568 13.70 -22.51 -22.14
CA ARG A 568 12.61 -21.61 -22.52
C ARG A 568 11.24 -22.26 -22.32
N ALA A 569 11.07 -23.53 -22.70
CA ALA A 569 9.78 -24.23 -22.54
C ALA A 569 9.42 -24.50 -21.07
N ALA A 570 10.40 -24.79 -20.21
CA ALA A 570 10.18 -25.13 -18.82
C ALA A 570 10.03 -23.90 -17.91
N GLY A 571 10.82 -22.85 -18.14
CA GLY A 571 10.89 -21.67 -17.27
C GLY A 571 10.53 -20.35 -17.94
N GLY A 572 10.20 -20.32 -19.24
CA GLY A 572 9.95 -19.09 -19.98
C GLY A 572 11.19 -18.23 -20.24
N VAL A 573 12.38 -18.71 -19.86
CA VAL A 573 13.61 -17.90 -19.90
C VAL A 573 14.32 -18.05 -21.24
N ASP A 574 14.56 -16.91 -21.90
CA ASP A 574 15.43 -16.83 -23.07
C ASP A 574 16.88 -16.53 -22.67
N VAL A 575 17.68 -17.57 -22.51
CA VAL A 575 19.09 -17.45 -22.08
C VAL A 575 19.92 -16.56 -23.01
N ARG A 576 19.61 -16.48 -24.32
CA ARG A 576 20.34 -15.60 -25.25
C ARG A 576 19.93 -14.13 -25.10
N GLY A 577 18.67 -13.88 -24.78
CA GLY A 577 18.18 -12.53 -24.45
C GLY A 577 18.74 -11.99 -23.13
N LEU A 578 19.34 -12.84 -22.29
CA LEU A 578 19.94 -12.45 -21.01
C LEU A 578 21.44 -12.10 -21.10
N THR A 579 22.00 -11.90 -22.30
CA THR A 579 23.45 -11.70 -22.48
C THR A 579 24.00 -10.58 -21.58
N TYR A 580 23.38 -9.39 -21.58
CA TYR A 580 23.74 -8.26 -20.71
C TYR A 580 23.36 -8.42 -19.24
N VAL A 581 22.52 -9.41 -18.90
CA VAL A 581 22.10 -9.63 -17.51
C VAL A 581 23.07 -10.58 -16.81
N ILE A 582 23.68 -11.52 -17.55
CA ILE A 582 24.54 -12.56 -16.97
C ILE A 582 26.04 -12.33 -17.19
N ASP A 583 26.43 -11.32 -17.96
CA ASP A 583 27.82 -11.01 -18.32
C ASP A 583 28.73 -10.89 -17.09
N GLU A 584 28.28 -10.19 -16.06
CA GLU A 584 29.00 -10.01 -14.79
C GLU A 584 29.40 -11.35 -14.11
N ILE A 585 28.59 -12.40 -14.27
CA ILE A 585 28.85 -13.73 -13.69
C ILE A 585 29.21 -14.79 -14.74
N CYS A 586 29.30 -14.41 -16.02
CA CYS A 586 29.47 -15.33 -17.13
C CYS A 586 30.54 -14.83 -18.12
N PRO A 587 31.78 -15.33 -18.06
CA PRO A 587 32.87 -14.88 -18.92
C PRO A 587 32.57 -14.94 -20.42
N SER A 588 31.81 -15.95 -20.88
CA SER A 588 31.43 -16.07 -22.30
C SER A 588 30.41 -15.02 -22.75
N ALA A 589 29.60 -14.46 -21.84
CA ALA A 589 28.70 -13.36 -22.15
C ALA A 589 29.44 -12.01 -22.06
N ASP A 590 30.31 -11.82 -21.06
CA ASP A 590 31.22 -10.67 -20.94
C ASP A 590 32.04 -10.45 -22.22
N GLU A 591 32.63 -11.50 -22.80
CA GLU A 591 33.37 -11.37 -24.06
C GLU A 591 32.53 -10.84 -25.23
N VAL A 592 31.23 -11.18 -25.26
CA VAL A 592 30.30 -10.71 -26.29
C VAL A 592 29.93 -9.25 -26.04
N VAL A 593 29.54 -8.91 -24.82
CA VAL A 593 29.17 -7.54 -24.43
C VAL A 593 30.34 -6.59 -24.64
N ARG A 594 31.55 -6.97 -24.23
CA ARG A 594 32.75 -6.14 -24.43
C ARG A 594 33.07 -5.94 -25.91
N ALA A 595 32.94 -6.98 -26.74
CA ALA A 595 33.18 -6.84 -28.18
C ALA A 595 32.18 -5.90 -28.86
N GLU A 596 30.90 -5.95 -28.43
CA GLU A 596 29.85 -5.05 -28.89
C GLU A 596 30.09 -3.61 -28.43
N GLN A 597 30.43 -3.39 -27.15
CA GLN A 597 30.80 -2.08 -26.62
C GLN A 597 32.02 -1.48 -27.32
N GLU A 598 33.05 -2.28 -27.61
CA GLU A 598 34.23 -1.83 -28.38
C GLU A 598 33.89 -1.49 -29.85
N GLU A 599 32.87 -2.11 -30.43
CA GLU A 599 32.35 -1.76 -31.76
C GLU A 599 31.56 -0.45 -31.71
N GLU A 600 30.60 -0.34 -30.78
CA GLU A 600 29.82 0.88 -30.54
C GLU A 600 30.72 2.08 -30.22
N GLU A 601 31.74 1.91 -29.37
CA GLU A 601 32.69 2.98 -29.04
C GLU A 601 33.47 3.43 -30.28
N ARG A 602 33.89 2.51 -31.15
CA ARG A 602 34.56 2.87 -32.41
C ARG A 602 33.61 3.59 -33.37
N GLU A 603 32.35 3.19 -33.44
CA GLU A 603 31.33 3.88 -34.24
C GLU A 603 31.05 5.28 -33.70
N LEU A 604 30.89 5.43 -32.39
CA LEU A 604 30.68 6.70 -31.71
C LEU A 604 31.87 7.64 -31.92
N GLN A 605 33.10 7.16 -31.71
CA GLN A 605 34.31 7.95 -31.96
C GLN A 605 34.43 8.39 -33.42
N ALA A 606 34.08 7.50 -34.37
CA ALA A 606 34.06 7.83 -35.79
C ALA A 606 32.99 8.88 -36.12
N TRP A 607 31.82 8.77 -35.50
CA TRP A 607 30.72 9.73 -35.63
C TRP A 607 31.09 11.09 -35.01
N GLU A 608 31.65 11.15 -33.80
CA GLU A 608 32.10 12.40 -33.17
C GLU A 608 33.19 13.09 -33.99
N ALA A 609 34.16 12.33 -34.50
CA ALA A 609 35.21 12.85 -35.38
C ALA A 609 34.63 13.41 -36.69
N GLU A 610 33.58 12.77 -37.22
CA GLU A 610 32.83 13.26 -38.36
C GLU A 610 32.13 14.59 -38.07
N GLN A 611 31.42 14.68 -36.94
CA GLN A 611 30.73 15.91 -36.53
C GLN A 611 31.72 17.07 -36.32
N ARG A 612 32.86 16.81 -35.67
CA ARG A 612 33.94 17.80 -35.52
C ARG A 612 34.47 18.27 -36.87
N ARG A 613 34.71 17.33 -37.80
CA ARG A 613 35.16 17.67 -39.15
C ARG A 613 34.16 18.54 -39.90
N MET A 614 32.86 18.29 -39.70
CA MET A 614 31.79 19.10 -40.29
C MET A 614 31.88 20.58 -39.85
N CYS A 615 32.15 20.83 -38.57
CA CYS A 615 32.34 22.18 -38.05
C CYS A 615 33.69 22.80 -38.41
N ASP A 616 34.76 22.02 -38.50
CA ASP A 616 36.08 22.50 -38.94
C ASP A 616 36.08 22.98 -40.40
N GLU A 617 35.34 22.28 -41.26
CA GLU A 617 35.16 22.62 -42.68
C GLU A 617 34.08 23.69 -42.92
N ALA A 618 33.29 24.03 -41.89
CA ALA A 618 32.27 25.05 -42.00
C ALA A 618 32.89 26.40 -42.44
N PRO A 619 32.23 27.15 -43.35
CA PRO A 619 32.77 28.43 -43.78
C PRO A 619 33.00 29.37 -42.60
N ARG A 620 34.24 29.82 -42.38
CA ARG A 620 34.55 30.74 -41.28
C ARG A 620 34.10 32.16 -41.61
N HIS A 621 33.47 32.83 -40.63
CA HIS A 621 33.12 34.24 -40.78
C HIS A 621 34.39 35.10 -40.81
N ARG A 622 34.37 36.17 -41.62
CA ARG A 622 35.46 37.14 -41.72
C ARG A 622 34.92 38.51 -41.33
N PRO A 623 35.09 38.93 -40.06
CA PRO A 623 34.57 40.20 -39.58
C PRO A 623 34.99 41.40 -40.43
N ARG A 624 34.03 42.24 -40.83
CA ARG A 624 34.32 43.50 -41.54
C ARG A 624 34.93 44.58 -40.67
N ILE A 625 34.75 44.48 -39.36
CA ILE A 625 35.40 45.31 -38.35
C ILE A 625 36.03 44.40 -37.31
N ARG A 626 37.04 44.90 -36.59
CA ARG A 626 37.71 44.11 -35.55
C ARG A 626 36.74 43.86 -34.38
N PRO A 627 36.43 42.60 -34.03
CA PRO A 627 35.65 42.28 -32.85
C PRO A 627 36.49 42.50 -31.58
N ALA A 628 35.81 42.76 -30.46
CA ALA A 628 36.39 42.77 -29.12
C ALA A 628 36.74 41.36 -28.66
N SER A 629 35.88 40.39 -28.98
CA SER A 629 36.09 38.95 -28.78
C SER A 629 35.48 38.21 -29.97
N ALA A 630 36.15 37.17 -30.46
CA ALA A 630 35.62 36.30 -31.49
C ALA A 630 36.11 34.87 -31.25
N THR A 631 35.18 33.95 -31.06
CA THR A 631 35.46 32.56 -30.75
C THR A 631 34.72 31.65 -31.71
N VAL A 632 35.45 30.74 -32.34
CA VAL A 632 34.86 29.60 -33.05
C VAL A 632 34.83 28.47 -32.06
N VAL A 633 33.64 27.95 -31.75
CA VAL A 633 33.49 26.82 -30.84
C VAL A 633 34.00 25.58 -31.56
N GLY A 634 35.05 24.97 -31.02
CA GLY A 634 35.72 23.83 -31.65
C GLY A 634 34.93 22.52 -31.53
N GLU A 635 34.09 22.42 -30.50
CA GLU A 635 33.20 21.28 -30.31
C GLU A 635 31.83 21.56 -30.94
N PRO A 636 31.28 20.61 -31.71
CA PRO A 636 29.88 20.59 -32.11
C PRO A 636 28.94 20.89 -30.94
N VAL A 637 28.04 21.85 -31.12
CA VAL A 637 27.00 22.13 -30.11
C VAL A 637 25.78 21.29 -30.44
N TRP A 638 25.33 20.51 -29.47
CA TRP A 638 24.08 19.76 -29.50
C TRP A 638 23.08 20.42 -28.54
N THR A 639 21.80 20.33 -28.87
CA THR A 639 20.72 20.83 -28.00
C THR A 639 19.59 19.83 -27.99
N ASP A 640 19.13 19.41 -26.82
CA ASP A 640 18.07 18.40 -26.73
C ASP A 640 16.70 18.94 -27.22
N TYR A 641 16.43 20.22 -26.98
CA TYR A 641 15.15 20.86 -27.32
C TYR A 641 15.20 21.82 -28.50
N GLY A 642 16.33 21.90 -29.21
CA GLY A 642 16.46 22.82 -30.33
C GLY A 642 16.58 24.29 -29.90
N VAL A 643 17.16 24.57 -28.73
CA VAL A 643 17.33 25.93 -28.21
C VAL A 643 18.70 26.13 -27.56
N LEU A 644 19.24 27.34 -27.71
CA LEU A 644 20.36 27.85 -26.91
C LEU A 644 19.84 29.02 -26.09
N GLU A 645 20.01 28.94 -24.78
CA GLU A 645 19.45 29.89 -23.82
C GLU A 645 20.52 30.52 -22.94
N ALA A 646 20.38 31.82 -22.68
CA ALA A 646 21.16 32.53 -21.69
C ALA A 646 20.19 33.13 -20.67
N TYR A 647 20.40 32.78 -19.40
CA TYR A 647 19.57 33.23 -18.29
C TYR A 647 20.44 33.89 -17.21
N GLU A 648 20.06 35.10 -16.79
CA GLU A 648 20.70 35.85 -15.70
C GLU A 648 19.74 35.87 -14.49
N GLU A 649 20.18 35.36 -13.32
CA GLU A 649 19.39 35.18 -12.07
C GLU A 649 18.64 36.43 -11.53
N ALA A 650 18.83 37.61 -12.13
CA ALA A 650 18.26 38.86 -11.64
C ALA A 650 16.78 39.10 -12.04
N SER A 651 16.11 38.13 -12.67
CA SER A 651 14.70 38.24 -13.08
C SER A 651 13.80 37.42 -12.15
N ASP A 652 12.74 38.02 -11.61
CA ASP A 652 11.74 37.35 -10.75
C ASP A 652 10.80 36.40 -11.53
N ASN A 653 11.01 36.25 -12.84
CA ASN A 653 10.14 35.44 -13.71
C ASN A 653 10.66 34.02 -13.81
N ASP A 654 9.74 33.05 -13.78
CA ASP A 654 10.04 31.67 -14.11
C ASP A 654 10.43 31.56 -15.60
N PRO A 655 11.65 31.14 -15.95
CA PRO A 655 12.11 31.06 -17.33
C PRO A 655 11.28 30.07 -18.19
N PHE A 656 10.52 29.16 -17.57
CA PHE A 656 9.67 28.21 -18.29
C PHE A 656 8.27 28.76 -18.61
N GLU A 657 7.85 29.86 -17.97
CA GLU A 657 6.50 30.43 -18.09
C GLU A 657 6.49 31.89 -18.58
N ASP A 658 7.63 32.45 -18.98
CA ASP A 658 7.76 33.86 -19.37
C ASP A 658 7.31 34.17 -20.81
N GLY A 659 6.94 33.15 -21.59
CA GLY A 659 6.48 33.26 -22.98
C GLY A 659 7.59 33.54 -24.00
N LEU A 660 8.88 33.46 -23.60
CA LEU A 660 10.00 33.74 -24.50
C LEU A 660 10.08 32.76 -25.66
N LEU A 661 9.75 31.48 -25.43
CA LEU A 661 9.74 30.45 -26.48
C LEU A 661 8.73 30.78 -27.58
N ASP A 662 7.51 31.15 -27.21
CA ASP A 662 6.47 31.55 -28.17
C ASP A 662 6.95 32.75 -29.00
N LEU A 663 7.57 33.74 -28.34
CA LEU A 663 8.15 34.91 -29.00
C LEU A 663 9.31 34.55 -29.94
N ALA A 664 10.17 33.59 -29.55
CA ALA A 664 11.27 33.11 -30.39
C ALA A 664 10.74 32.37 -31.63
N GLN A 665 9.66 31.60 -31.49
CA GLN A 665 8.98 30.91 -32.59
C GLN A 665 8.31 31.91 -33.53
N GLU A 666 7.64 32.94 -33.00
CA GLU A 666 7.07 34.03 -33.80
C GLU A 666 8.15 34.81 -34.58
N ASN A 667 9.30 35.04 -33.96
CA ASN A 667 10.46 35.68 -34.58
C ASN A 667 11.27 34.74 -35.49
N GLU A 668 10.90 33.46 -35.56
CA GLU A 668 11.48 32.37 -36.36
C GLU A 668 12.97 32.02 -36.10
N LEU A 669 13.65 32.66 -35.14
CA LEU A 669 15.07 32.40 -34.83
C LEU A 669 15.54 32.80 -33.43
N THR A 670 15.21 33.98 -32.94
CA THR A 670 15.71 34.46 -31.65
C THR A 670 14.76 35.47 -31.04
N ALA A 671 14.66 35.45 -29.72
CA ALA A 671 13.93 36.42 -28.94
C ALA A 671 14.68 36.72 -27.64
N ALA A 672 14.31 37.82 -26.99
CA ALA A 672 14.88 38.21 -25.72
C ALA A 672 13.85 38.91 -24.83
N LEU A 673 13.95 38.63 -23.54
CA LEU A 673 13.40 39.40 -22.42
C LEU A 673 14.57 39.94 -21.57
N PRO A 674 14.34 40.89 -20.65
CA PRO A 674 15.39 41.34 -19.75
C PRO A 674 15.96 40.17 -18.93
N GLY A 675 17.26 39.87 -19.11
CA GLY A 675 17.93 38.76 -18.43
C GLY A 675 17.67 37.36 -19.00
N HIS A 676 16.89 37.22 -20.09
CA HIS A 676 16.64 35.94 -20.73
C HIS A 676 16.71 36.05 -22.26
N LEU A 677 17.62 35.30 -22.90
CA LEU A 677 17.84 35.30 -24.35
C LEU A 677 17.71 33.88 -24.88
N MET A 678 16.95 33.70 -25.96
CA MET A 678 16.75 32.41 -26.61
C MET A 678 17.13 32.45 -28.09
N VAL A 679 17.80 31.41 -28.56
CA VAL A 679 18.15 31.19 -29.98
C VAL A 679 17.69 29.80 -30.40
N LEU A 680 16.79 29.75 -31.38
CA LEU A 680 16.27 28.51 -31.94
C LEU A 680 17.30 27.86 -32.87
N VAL A 681 17.45 26.54 -32.70
CA VAL A 681 18.21 25.64 -33.57
C VAL A 681 17.38 24.37 -33.82
N HIS A 682 17.82 23.52 -34.72
CA HIS A 682 17.23 22.19 -34.93
C HIS A 682 17.88 21.19 -33.97
N SER A 683 17.09 20.41 -33.22
CA SER A 683 17.59 19.39 -32.28
C SER A 683 18.39 18.30 -32.97
N ASP A 684 17.92 17.85 -34.14
CA ASP A 684 18.48 16.65 -34.80
C ASP A 684 19.77 16.90 -35.61
N ALA A 685 20.28 18.14 -35.61
CA ALA A 685 21.44 18.50 -36.42
C ALA A 685 22.48 19.25 -35.60
N VAL A 686 23.74 18.81 -35.71
CA VAL A 686 24.88 19.48 -35.07
C VAL A 686 24.94 20.95 -35.45
N THR A 687 25.21 21.79 -34.45
CA THR A 687 25.33 23.23 -34.63
C THR A 687 26.78 23.70 -34.49
N CYS A 688 27.32 24.25 -35.57
CA CYS A 688 28.63 24.88 -35.61
C CYS A 688 28.51 26.37 -35.30
N VAL A 689 28.95 26.77 -34.10
CA VAL A 689 28.73 28.11 -33.57
C VAL A 689 29.98 28.99 -33.65
N THR A 690 29.80 30.22 -34.10
CA THR A 690 30.78 31.30 -33.93
C THR A 690 30.16 32.43 -33.11
N THR A 691 30.84 32.86 -32.06
CA THR A 691 30.42 33.98 -31.22
C THR A 691 31.33 35.19 -31.44
N GLU A 692 30.74 36.38 -31.56
CA GLU A 692 31.49 37.62 -31.77
C GLU A 692 30.91 38.79 -30.97
N THR A 693 31.75 39.44 -30.17
CA THR A 693 31.37 40.63 -29.40
C THR A 693 32.05 41.87 -29.98
N TYR A 694 31.31 42.96 -30.16
CA TYR A 694 31.83 44.20 -30.74
C TYR A 694 31.65 45.40 -29.79
N THR A 695 32.56 46.38 -29.88
CA THR A 695 32.46 47.64 -29.13
C THR A 695 31.47 48.64 -29.74
N ARG A 696 31.02 48.39 -30.97
CA ARG A 696 30.09 49.23 -31.73
C ARG A 696 29.31 48.37 -32.73
N ARG A 697 28.20 48.89 -33.23
CA ARG A 697 27.35 48.20 -34.22
C ARG A 697 28.16 47.72 -35.44
N PRO A 698 28.24 46.40 -35.71
CA PRO A 698 28.86 45.86 -36.90
C PRO A 698 27.94 46.03 -38.13
N PRO A 699 28.50 46.16 -39.35
CA PRO A 699 27.73 46.15 -40.59
C PRO A 699 26.81 44.93 -40.68
N VAL A 700 25.65 45.07 -41.32
CA VAL A 700 24.72 43.94 -41.54
C VAL A 700 25.21 43.08 -42.70
N GLU A 701 25.28 41.76 -42.49
CA GLU A 701 25.79 40.80 -43.48
C GLU A 701 24.75 39.70 -43.75
N THR A 702 24.00 39.81 -44.84
CA THR A 702 22.96 38.81 -45.19
C THR A 702 23.40 37.81 -46.28
N LYS A 703 24.52 38.08 -46.96
CA LYS A 703 25.03 37.23 -48.03
C LYS A 703 25.63 35.94 -47.45
N GLY A 704 25.18 34.79 -47.97
CA GLY A 704 25.62 33.47 -47.51
C GLY A 704 24.89 32.95 -46.28
N TRP A 705 23.94 33.72 -45.73
CA TRP A 705 23.09 33.34 -44.61
C TRP A 705 21.67 33.12 -45.09
N GLN A 706 20.95 32.16 -44.52
CA GLN A 706 19.56 31.85 -44.92
C GLN A 706 18.55 32.64 -44.11
N HIS A 707 18.91 33.01 -42.88
CA HIS A 707 18.07 33.79 -41.98
C HIS A 707 18.95 34.67 -41.08
N VAL A 708 18.56 35.92 -40.85
CA VAL A 708 19.29 36.86 -40.00
C VAL A 708 18.30 37.72 -39.22
N VAL A 709 18.34 37.60 -37.90
CA VAL A 709 17.44 38.28 -36.96
C VAL A 709 18.27 39.03 -35.92
N GLU A 710 17.84 40.23 -35.56
CA GLU A 710 18.46 41.07 -34.54
C GLU A 710 17.44 41.51 -33.49
N VAL A 711 17.71 41.23 -32.22
CA VAL A 711 16.84 41.56 -31.08
C VAL A 711 17.53 42.48 -30.09
N GLY A 712 16.73 43.21 -29.31
CA GLY A 712 17.21 43.95 -28.15
C GLY A 712 17.32 43.02 -26.95
N TYR A 713 18.42 43.09 -26.21
CA TYR A 713 18.63 42.31 -25.00
C TYR A 713 19.16 43.22 -23.89
N ARG A 714 18.52 43.21 -22.71
CA ARG A 714 19.02 43.92 -21.54
C ARG A 714 19.68 42.91 -20.61
N SER A 715 21.00 43.07 -20.41
CA SER A 715 21.78 42.25 -19.49
C SER A 715 21.83 42.89 -18.10
N PRO A 716 21.13 42.35 -17.08
CA PRO A 716 21.13 42.91 -15.73
C PRO A 716 22.45 42.67 -14.97
N GLY A 717 23.00 41.46 -15.04
CA GLY A 717 24.23 41.03 -14.36
C GLY A 717 25.50 41.29 -15.17
N GLY A 718 25.36 41.49 -16.49
CA GLY A 718 26.51 41.68 -17.37
C GLY A 718 27.12 40.37 -17.83
N GLU A 719 26.35 39.28 -17.87
CA GLU A 719 26.78 37.96 -18.31
C GLU A 719 25.81 37.44 -19.39
N ILE A 720 26.31 37.09 -20.56
CA ILE A 720 25.49 36.57 -21.67
C ILE A 720 26.10 35.25 -22.12
N VAL A 721 25.83 34.20 -21.36
CA VAL A 721 26.35 32.84 -21.58
C VAL A 721 25.21 31.97 -22.07
N LEU A 722 25.27 31.59 -23.35
CA LEU A 722 24.30 30.70 -23.99
C LEU A 722 24.69 29.24 -23.74
N GLY A 723 23.74 28.36 -23.47
CA GLY A 723 23.95 26.92 -23.34
C GLY A 723 22.67 26.13 -23.62
N ASP A 724 22.77 24.80 -23.57
CA ASP A 724 21.59 23.94 -23.52
C ASP A 724 20.96 24.06 -22.12
N PRO A 725 19.66 24.40 -22.00
CA PRO A 725 18.98 24.44 -20.71
C PRO A 725 18.98 23.10 -19.95
N MET A 726 19.17 21.97 -20.63
CA MET A 726 19.26 20.64 -20.01
C MET A 726 20.68 20.28 -19.51
N GLY A 727 21.64 21.18 -19.72
CA GLY A 727 23.05 20.96 -19.42
C GLY A 727 23.85 20.58 -20.66
N GLY A 728 25.14 20.93 -20.66
CA GLY A 728 26.02 20.71 -21.81
C GLY A 728 27.11 21.77 -21.91
N SER A 729 27.72 21.88 -23.10
CA SER A 729 28.74 22.89 -23.37
C SER A 729 28.12 24.29 -23.39
N THR A 730 28.66 25.20 -22.58
CA THR A 730 28.28 26.62 -22.63
C THR A 730 29.14 27.39 -23.64
N LEU A 731 28.55 28.42 -24.23
CA LEU A 731 29.22 29.34 -25.14
C LEU A 731 30.02 30.39 -24.35
N PRO A 732 31.08 30.97 -24.94
CA PRO A 732 31.79 32.09 -24.32
C PRO A 732 30.86 33.27 -24.06
N ASP A 733 31.06 33.94 -22.91
CA ASP A 733 30.32 35.14 -22.53
C ASP A 733 30.37 36.22 -23.62
N LEU A 734 29.18 36.62 -24.09
CA LEU A 734 28.98 37.62 -25.11
C LEU A 734 28.94 39.06 -24.56
N ALA A 735 28.84 39.25 -23.24
CA ALA A 735 28.83 40.56 -22.61
C ALA A 735 30.15 41.29 -22.85
N LEU A 736 30.09 42.58 -23.13
CA LEU A 736 31.29 43.37 -23.42
C LEU A 736 32.06 43.65 -22.13
N ARG A 737 32.94 42.72 -21.74
CA ARG A 737 33.77 42.78 -20.52
C ARG A 737 32.94 42.82 -19.23
N GLY A 738 31.95 41.92 -19.12
CA GLY A 738 31.11 41.83 -17.91
C GLY A 738 30.18 43.04 -17.71
N ARG A 739 29.89 43.80 -18.78
CA ARG A 739 29.14 45.05 -18.69
C ARG A 739 27.64 44.76 -18.70
N SER A 740 26.92 45.23 -17.69
CA SER A 740 25.45 45.29 -17.70
C SER A 740 24.90 46.42 -18.59
N GLY A 741 23.67 46.27 -19.04
CA GLY A 741 22.92 47.26 -19.81
C GLY A 741 22.35 46.74 -21.13
N ASP A 742 22.01 47.65 -22.03
CA ASP A 742 21.34 47.32 -23.29
C ASP A 742 22.35 46.87 -24.38
N TYR A 743 22.07 45.70 -24.96
CA TYR A 743 22.75 45.07 -26.07
C TYR A 743 21.80 44.86 -27.24
N ARG A 744 22.40 44.71 -28.42
CA ARG A 744 21.75 44.13 -29.59
C ARG A 744 22.40 42.79 -29.88
N ILE A 745 21.58 41.74 -29.97
CA ILE A 745 22.00 40.40 -30.31
C ILE A 745 21.57 40.13 -31.74
N ARG A 746 22.51 39.82 -32.64
CA ARG A 746 22.23 39.45 -34.02
C ARG A 746 22.64 38.02 -34.28
N VAL A 747 21.68 37.19 -34.65
CA VAL A 747 21.90 35.78 -34.98
C VAL A 747 21.80 35.61 -36.49
N HIS A 748 22.79 34.93 -37.06
CA HIS A 748 22.76 34.49 -38.45
C HIS A 748 22.73 32.98 -38.48
N TYR A 749 21.85 32.45 -39.33
CA TYR A 749 21.57 31.04 -39.44
C TYR A 749 21.70 30.57 -40.89
N ALA A 750 22.30 29.41 -41.10
CA ALA A 750 22.29 28.70 -42.37
C ALA A 750 22.50 27.19 -42.18
N TRP A 751 21.86 26.40 -43.04
CA TRP A 751 22.19 24.99 -43.21
C TRP A 751 23.54 24.82 -43.95
N LEU A 752 24.30 23.83 -43.49
CA LEU A 752 25.52 23.33 -44.10
C LEU A 752 25.21 21.99 -44.79
N PRO A 753 25.42 21.89 -46.11
CA PRO A 753 25.32 20.61 -46.78
C PRO A 753 26.53 19.74 -46.40
N TRP A 754 26.30 18.44 -46.18
CA TRP A 754 27.35 17.50 -45.82
C TRP A 754 27.10 16.15 -46.49
N LYS A 755 28.12 15.58 -47.12
CA LYS A 755 28.06 14.24 -47.77
C LYS A 755 26.82 13.98 -48.65
N GLY A 756 26.33 15.01 -49.35
CA GLY A 756 25.18 14.90 -50.25
C GLY A 756 23.82 15.20 -49.58
N GLU A 757 23.78 15.35 -48.26
CA GLU A 757 22.63 15.85 -47.53
C GLU A 757 22.59 17.37 -47.56
N LYS A 758 21.40 17.93 -47.83
CA LYS A 758 21.19 19.38 -47.91
C LYS A 758 21.17 20.06 -46.54
N TYR A 759 20.84 19.31 -45.48
CA TYR A 759 20.64 19.78 -44.10
C TYR A 759 21.51 18.98 -43.13
N GLY A 760 22.81 18.84 -43.42
CA GLY A 760 23.72 18.00 -42.65
C GLY A 760 24.11 18.60 -41.28
N ALA A 761 24.43 19.90 -41.25
CA ALA A 761 24.63 20.64 -40.00
C ALA A 761 24.07 22.05 -40.08
N GLN A 762 24.03 22.71 -38.94
CA GLN A 762 23.62 24.10 -38.80
C GLN A 762 24.85 24.96 -38.54
N ARG A 763 24.85 26.16 -39.11
CA ARG A 763 25.86 27.17 -38.85
C ARG A 763 25.21 28.36 -38.19
N LEU A 764 25.73 28.73 -37.02
CA LEU A 764 25.35 29.92 -36.30
C LEU A 764 26.48 30.94 -36.22
N LEU A 765 26.12 32.21 -36.38
CA LEU A 765 26.96 33.35 -36.02
C LEU A 765 26.16 34.28 -35.11
N ILE A 766 26.57 34.33 -33.85
CA ILE A 766 25.91 35.10 -32.80
C ILE A 766 26.78 36.31 -32.49
N MET A 767 26.25 37.49 -32.76
CA MET A 767 26.93 38.76 -32.53
C MET A 767 26.28 39.54 -31.39
N ALA A 768 27.09 40.07 -30.48
CA ALA A 768 26.64 40.98 -29.42
C ALA A 768 27.35 42.33 -29.52
N TYR A 769 26.61 43.42 -29.36
CA TYR A 769 27.18 44.77 -29.31
C TYR A 769 26.30 45.75 -28.51
N PRO A 770 26.88 46.81 -27.91
CA PRO A 770 26.08 47.80 -27.19
C PRO A 770 25.10 48.52 -28.12
N GLY A 771 23.83 48.60 -27.70
CA GLY A 771 22.79 49.29 -28.44
C GLY A 771 21.46 49.28 -27.69
N ARG A 772 20.69 50.37 -27.80
CA ARG A 772 19.37 50.50 -27.18
C ARG A 772 18.26 50.04 -28.12
N GLY A 773 17.11 49.71 -27.54
CA GLY A 773 15.87 49.42 -28.25
C GLY A 773 15.54 47.92 -28.21
N ASP A 774 14.27 47.63 -27.97
CA ASP A 774 13.74 46.28 -27.77
C ASP A 774 13.14 45.70 -29.06
N ASP A 775 13.22 46.45 -30.17
CA ASP A 775 12.63 46.06 -31.45
C ASP A 775 13.31 44.83 -32.05
N VAL A 776 12.51 43.90 -32.57
CA VAL A 776 12.97 42.80 -33.41
C VAL A 776 13.16 43.29 -34.85
N VAL A 777 14.33 43.04 -35.43
CA VAL A 777 14.66 43.41 -36.81
C VAL A 777 15.07 42.17 -37.59
N VAL A 778 14.23 41.77 -38.55
CA VAL A 778 14.53 40.71 -39.50
C VAL A 778 15.28 41.30 -40.69
N HIS A 779 16.59 41.04 -40.77
CA HIS A 779 17.43 41.52 -41.89
C HIS A 779 17.32 40.62 -43.12
N ARG A 780 16.95 39.35 -42.92
CA ARG A 780 16.66 38.39 -43.98
C ARG A 780 15.68 37.34 -43.47
N GLU A 781 14.50 37.26 -44.09
CA GLU A 781 13.48 36.25 -43.80
C GLU A 781 13.98 34.82 -44.04
N ARG A 782 13.40 33.87 -43.30
CA ARG A 782 13.78 32.47 -43.38
C ARG A 782 13.48 31.94 -44.77
N THR A 783 14.52 31.47 -45.45
CA THR A 783 14.30 30.75 -46.71
C THR A 783 13.92 29.33 -46.32
N ARG A 784 12.64 28.95 -46.48
CA ARG A 784 12.19 27.59 -46.15
C ARG A 784 13.07 26.57 -46.91
N PRO A 785 13.45 25.46 -46.26
CA PRO A 785 14.22 24.39 -46.88
C PRO A 785 13.67 23.98 -48.26
#